data_AF-A0A8D1FZW3-F1
#
_entry.id   AF-A0A8D1FZW3-F1
#
_cell.length_a   1.000
_cell.length_b   1.000
_cell.length_c   1.000
_cell.angle_alpha   90.00
_cell.angle_beta   90.00
_cell.angle_gamma   90.00
#
_symmetry.space_group_name_H-M   'P 1'
#
loop_
_entity.id
_entity.type
_entity.pdbx_description
1 polymer ?
#
loop_
_entity_poly.entity_id
_entity_poly.type
_entity_poly.pdbx_seq_one_letter_code
_entity_poly.pdbx_strand_id
1 'polypeptide(L)'
;MRQQVNGHGSGSDAHSGGESLREELQEFLGGEALLHQLDDLTQVNPVTLETVLRCLQARYSADMFYTNAGCTLVALNPFKPVPQLYSTELMQEYHAAPQPQKLKPHIFTVGEQTYRNVKSLMEPVNQSIVVSGESGAGKTWTSRCLMKFYAVVAASPTSRESHKIAERIEQRILNSNPVMEAFGNAGTLRNNNSSRFGKFIQLQLNRTQQMTGAAVQTYLLEKTRVACQASSERNFHIFYQICKGASADERLQWHLPEGATFSWLPNPERTLEEDCFEVTREAMLHLGIDAPTQNNIFQALAGLLHLGNIQFADSRDEAQPCQLMDSAKCSARTSASLLRLPEDLLLETLQIRTIRAGRQQQVFQKPCSRAECDTRRDCLAKLVYARLFDWLVSVINSSICADPDSWTTFIGLLDVYGFESFPNNSLEQLCINYANEKLQQHFVAHYLRAQQEEYAAEGLQWSFVNYQDNQTCLDLIEGSPISICSLMNEECRLNRPSSAAQLQTRIESALAGSPCLGHDKLSQEPSFIVVHYAGPVRYHTAGLVEKNKDPVPPELTRLLQQSQDPLLKVLFPPDPEEKSQEEPSGQSRTPVLTVVSKFKASLEQLLQVLHSTTPHYIRCIKPNSQGQAQMFHLEEVLSQLEACGLVETIHISAAGFPIRVSHRNFVERYELLRRLCPGTAPSQSADEGRSERSPRAEQATLQALFQDILHTLPALAQAAATPGDRAEATPAPVHCGRTKVFMTDSTLELLERGRAQVLEQCARCIQGGWRRHQRRKQERQRQAAVLIQAAVSQPQAIKSRSLWCTGIPIPCPAHPEPLQFSADQVIPHLRVAAIRSWLTRKHIQRLHAAATVIKRAWQKWRIRMAFLASKELDGVEEKHSSQAPRSPSSLSLPQAQSRLPGGATRLWPLGLVLANAAVGVRGFQRKLVVFACLQLPVGAPSSYTIQTAQDQAGVMSIRALPQGSIRFRCRKSPLRYADICPQPSPDSVTGFNQILLERHKLGHV
;
A
#
# COMPACT_ATOMS: atom_id res chain seq x y z
N MET A 1 -31.29 -43.39 -8.87
CA MET A 1 -32.65 -43.40 -8.27
C MET A 1 -32.60 -42.66 -6.94
N ARG A 2 -33.70 -42.00 -6.52
CA ARG A 2 -33.80 -41.34 -5.21
C ARG A 2 -34.52 -42.27 -4.22
N GLN A 3 -33.99 -42.44 -2.99
CA GLN A 3 -34.78 -42.52 -1.74
C GLN A 3 -33.89 -42.69 -0.51
N GLN A 4 -34.25 -41.99 0.58
CA GLN A 4 -33.80 -42.19 1.97
C GLN A 4 -32.29 -41.90 2.23
N VAL A 5 -31.87 -41.38 3.38
CA VAL A 5 -32.54 -41.28 4.71
C VAL A 5 -32.68 -39.82 5.15
N ASN A 6 -33.88 -39.43 5.60
CA ASN A 6 -34.09 -38.23 6.43
C ASN A 6 -34.53 -38.68 7.84
N GLY A 7 -34.00 -38.05 8.88
CA GLY A 7 -34.35 -38.31 10.27
C GLY A 7 -34.59 -37.02 11.05
N HIS A 8 -35.77 -36.41 10.88
CA HIS A 8 -36.19 -35.28 11.72
C HIS A 8 -36.94 -35.78 12.96
N GLY A 9 -36.52 -35.35 14.15
CA GLY A 9 -37.33 -35.45 15.36
C GLY A 9 -38.47 -34.42 15.31
N SER A 10 -39.69 -34.84 15.65
CA SER A 10 -40.88 -33.99 15.56
C SER A 10 -41.03 -33.06 16.78
N GLY A 11 -40.77 -31.77 16.59
CA GLY A 11 -41.25 -30.68 17.46
C GLY A 11 -42.36 -29.91 16.74
N SER A 12 -43.57 -29.89 17.29
CA SER A 12 -44.77 -29.42 16.60
C SER A 12 -45.12 -27.95 16.92
N ASP A 13 -44.35 -27.00 16.37
CA ASP A 13 -44.66 -25.54 16.43
C ASP A 13 -44.18 -24.76 15.18
N ALA A 14 -43.81 -25.45 14.09
CA ALA A 14 -43.10 -24.84 12.95
C ALA A 14 -43.97 -24.44 11.72
N HIS A 15 -45.28 -24.70 11.74
CA HIS A 15 -46.09 -24.63 10.50
C HIS A 15 -46.64 -23.24 10.14
N SER A 16 -46.70 -22.27 11.05
CA SER A 16 -47.22 -20.92 10.75
C SER A 16 -46.22 -19.99 10.05
N GLY A 17 -44.92 -20.10 10.38
CA GLY A 17 -43.90 -19.18 9.84
C GLY A 17 -43.54 -19.43 8.37
N GLY A 18 -43.73 -20.66 7.87
CA GLY A 18 -43.33 -21.06 6.52
C GLY A 18 -44.25 -20.52 5.40
N GLU A 19 -45.48 -20.15 5.72
CA GLU A 19 -46.42 -19.58 4.75
C GLU A 19 -46.26 -18.06 4.66
N SER A 20 -46.14 -17.36 5.80
CA SER A 20 -45.84 -15.90 5.87
C SER A 20 -44.60 -15.53 5.06
N LEU A 21 -43.46 -16.21 5.31
CA LEU A 21 -42.22 -15.98 4.57
C LEU A 21 -42.37 -16.20 3.07
N ARG A 22 -43.27 -17.08 2.63
CA ARG A 22 -43.49 -17.37 1.21
C ARG A 22 -44.34 -16.30 0.52
N GLU A 23 -45.32 -15.74 1.22
CA GLU A 23 -46.12 -14.61 0.77
C GLU A 23 -45.27 -13.33 0.71
N GLU A 24 -44.48 -13.05 1.76
CA GLU A 24 -43.49 -11.96 1.81
C GLU A 24 -42.46 -12.04 0.66
N LEU A 25 -41.95 -13.24 0.38
CA LEU A 25 -41.06 -13.49 -0.76
C LEU A 25 -41.76 -13.20 -2.10
N GLN A 26 -43.02 -13.61 -2.28
CA GLN A 26 -43.75 -13.33 -3.53
C GLN A 26 -44.08 -11.84 -3.71
N GLU A 27 -44.37 -11.10 -2.64
CA GLU A 27 -44.58 -9.65 -2.70
C GLU A 27 -43.28 -8.92 -3.06
N PHE A 28 -42.17 -9.23 -2.38
CA PHE A 28 -40.87 -8.63 -2.67
C PHE A 28 -40.40 -8.90 -4.11
N LEU A 29 -40.57 -10.14 -4.60
CA LEU A 29 -40.19 -10.52 -5.95
C LEU A 29 -41.12 -9.95 -7.04
N GLY A 30 -42.36 -9.58 -6.70
CA GLY A 30 -43.25 -8.83 -7.58
C GLY A 30 -42.81 -7.37 -7.82
N GLY A 31 -41.93 -6.84 -6.96
CA GLY A 31 -41.44 -5.45 -6.98
C GLY A 31 -40.24 -5.18 -7.88
N GLU A 32 -40.05 -5.91 -8.99
CA GLU A 32 -38.83 -5.89 -9.84
C GLU A 32 -38.29 -4.47 -10.16
N ALA A 33 -39.19 -3.50 -10.36
CA ALA A 33 -38.85 -2.12 -10.70
C ALA A 33 -38.04 -1.35 -9.63
N LEU A 34 -38.00 -1.81 -8.37
CA LEU A 34 -37.27 -1.15 -7.28
C LEU A 34 -36.00 -1.90 -6.86
N LEU A 35 -35.88 -3.20 -7.14
CA LEU A 35 -34.78 -4.06 -6.66
C LEU A 35 -33.39 -3.57 -7.07
N HIS A 36 -33.26 -2.96 -8.26
CA HIS A 36 -32.00 -2.43 -8.73
C HIS A 36 -31.53 -1.19 -7.95
N GLN A 37 -32.43 -0.47 -7.26
CA GLN A 37 -32.10 0.77 -6.56
C GLN A 37 -31.47 0.53 -5.18
N LEU A 38 -31.64 -0.66 -4.60
CA LEU A 38 -31.08 -1.05 -3.31
C LEU A 38 -29.54 -1.13 -3.39
N ASP A 39 -28.88 -0.15 -2.78
CA ASP A 39 -27.41 -0.03 -2.80
C ASP A 39 -26.71 -0.83 -1.69
N ASP A 40 -27.44 -1.23 -0.65
CA ASP A 40 -26.97 -2.16 0.39
C ASP A 40 -27.97 -3.30 0.59
N LEU A 41 -27.46 -4.53 0.55
CA LEU A 41 -28.26 -5.75 0.72
C LEU A 41 -28.81 -5.91 2.15
N THR A 42 -28.34 -5.13 3.13
CA THR A 42 -28.99 -5.04 4.46
C THR A 42 -30.43 -4.50 4.41
N GLN A 43 -30.81 -3.84 3.30
CA GLN A 43 -32.14 -3.26 3.08
C GLN A 43 -33.10 -4.24 2.38
N VAL A 44 -32.62 -5.41 1.96
CA VAL A 44 -33.45 -6.48 1.40
C VAL A 44 -34.22 -7.16 2.54
N ASN A 45 -35.54 -7.29 2.42
CA ASN A 45 -36.35 -8.00 3.41
C ASN A 45 -37.42 -8.88 2.71
N PRO A 46 -37.49 -10.19 3.00
CA PRO A 46 -36.56 -10.97 3.83
C PRO A 46 -35.19 -11.14 3.17
N VAL A 47 -34.10 -11.07 3.94
CA VAL A 47 -32.75 -11.45 3.46
C VAL A 47 -32.71 -12.97 3.27
N THR A 48 -32.56 -13.42 2.03
CA THR A 48 -32.41 -14.84 1.66
C THR A 48 -31.45 -14.97 0.49
N LEU A 49 -30.99 -16.18 0.19
CA LEU A 49 -30.17 -16.45 -1.00
C LEU A 49 -30.90 -16.03 -2.30
N GLU A 50 -32.21 -16.28 -2.41
CA GLU A 50 -32.98 -15.91 -3.60
C GLU A 50 -33.17 -14.39 -3.72
N THR A 51 -33.57 -13.69 -2.66
CA THR A 51 -33.78 -12.24 -2.72
C THR A 51 -32.48 -11.47 -2.96
N VAL A 52 -31.36 -11.92 -2.39
CA VAL A 52 -30.02 -11.39 -2.69
C VAL A 52 -29.61 -11.67 -4.14
N LEU A 53 -29.77 -12.91 -4.63
CA LEU A 53 -29.46 -13.28 -6.01
C LEU A 53 -30.25 -12.43 -7.02
N ARG A 54 -31.54 -12.21 -6.76
CA ARG A 54 -32.45 -11.40 -7.60
C ARG A 54 -32.12 -9.92 -7.56
N CYS A 55 -31.77 -9.36 -6.40
CA CYS A 55 -31.30 -7.98 -6.29
C CYS A 55 -29.99 -7.78 -7.09
N LEU A 56 -29.02 -8.70 -6.96
CA LEU A 56 -27.77 -8.64 -7.73
C LEU A 56 -27.97 -8.84 -9.23
N GLN A 57 -28.92 -9.70 -9.64
CA GLN A 57 -29.32 -9.86 -11.04
C GLN A 57 -29.90 -8.55 -11.61
N ALA A 58 -30.86 -7.94 -10.91
CA ALA A 58 -31.49 -6.68 -11.32
C ALA A 58 -30.47 -5.52 -11.42
N ARG A 59 -29.51 -5.44 -10.48
CA ARG A 59 -28.41 -4.47 -10.52
C ARG A 59 -27.45 -4.72 -11.68
N TYR A 60 -27.08 -5.98 -11.94
CA TYR A 60 -26.22 -6.34 -13.07
C TYR A 60 -26.86 -6.01 -14.43
N SER A 61 -28.16 -6.29 -14.60
CA SER A 61 -28.93 -5.89 -15.79
C SER A 61 -29.09 -4.37 -15.96
N ALA A 62 -28.92 -3.60 -14.89
CA ALA A 62 -28.90 -2.13 -14.89
C ALA A 62 -27.48 -1.54 -14.93
N ASP A 63 -26.45 -2.33 -15.31
CA ASP A 63 -25.03 -1.95 -15.35
C ASP A 63 -24.45 -1.45 -14.00
N MET A 64 -25.05 -1.84 -12.87
CA MET A 64 -24.57 -1.56 -11.52
C MET A 64 -23.84 -2.78 -10.94
N PHE A 65 -22.52 -2.78 -11.09
CA PHE A 65 -21.64 -3.92 -10.77
C PHE A 65 -21.18 -4.01 -9.31
N TYR A 66 -21.49 -2.99 -8.50
CA TYR A 66 -21.07 -2.89 -7.10
C TYR A 66 -22.28 -2.72 -6.19
N THR A 67 -22.29 -3.44 -5.06
CA THR A 67 -23.37 -3.40 -4.06
C THR A 67 -22.77 -3.62 -2.68
N ASN A 68 -23.22 -2.87 -1.67
CA ASN A 68 -22.83 -3.13 -0.29
C ASN A 68 -23.56 -4.39 0.22
N ALA A 69 -22.90 -5.11 1.13
CA ALA A 69 -23.43 -6.23 1.89
C ALA A 69 -23.05 -6.00 3.36
N GLY A 70 -23.56 -4.90 3.92
CA GLY A 70 -23.17 -4.43 5.24
C GLY A 70 -21.68 -4.11 5.33
N CYS A 71 -20.92 -4.87 6.14
CA CYS A 71 -19.48 -4.65 6.33
C CYS A 71 -18.58 -5.05 5.14
N THR A 72 -19.16 -5.54 4.05
CA THR A 72 -18.47 -6.13 2.89
C THR A 72 -18.95 -5.49 1.58
N LEU A 73 -18.07 -5.29 0.60
CA LEU A 73 -18.45 -4.87 -0.76
C LEU A 73 -18.54 -6.08 -1.70
N VAL A 74 -19.66 -6.21 -2.43
CA VAL A 74 -19.82 -7.17 -3.52
C VAL A 74 -19.46 -6.51 -4.85
N ALA A 75 -18.68 -7.20 -5.69
CA ALA A 75 -18.24 -6.75 -6.99
C ALA A 75 -18.48 -7.83 -8.06
N LEU A 76 -19.40 -7.61 -8.99
CA LEU A 76 -19.67 -8.54 -10.09
C LEU A 76 -18.79 -8.17 -11.29
N ASN A 77 -18.14 -9.16 -11.93
CA ASN A 77 -17.32 -8.90 -13.10
C ASN A 77 -18.20 -8.48 -14.31
N PRO A 78 -18.08 -7.26 -14.87
CA PRO A 78 -18.89 -6.84 -16.00
C PRO A 78 -18.55 -7.56 -17.31
N PHE A 79 -17.36 -8.15 -17.43
CA PHE A 79 -16.76 -8.68 -18.66
C PHE A 79 -16.74 -7.71 -19.87
N LYS A 80 -17.00 -6.42 -19.64
CA LYS A 80 -16.85 -5.31 -20.60
C LYS A 80 -16.06 -4.16 -19.96
N PRO A 81 -15.30 -3.37 -20.74
CA PRO A 81 -14.66 -2.16 -20.22
C PRO A 81 -15.73 -1.12 -19.85
N VAL A 82 -15.63 -0.55 -18.65
CA VAL A 82 -16.54 0.50 -18.15
C VAL A 82 -15.70 1.69 -17.64
N PRO A 83 -15.07 2.50 -18.53
CA PRO A 83 -14.03 3.46 -18.14
C PRO A 83 -14.52 4.54 -17.17
N GLN A 84 -15.79 4.94 -17.28
CA GLN A 84 -16.44 5.95 -16.44
C GLN A 84 -16.45 5.61 -14.94
N LEU A 85 -16.37 4.33 -14.55
CA LEU A 85 -16.27 3.91 -13.15
C LEU A 85 -14.85 4.06 -12.57
N TYR A 86 -13.84 4.32 -13.39
CA TYR A 86 -12.43 4.37 -12.98
C TYR A 86 -11.71 5.65 -13.44
N SER A 87 -12.49 6.70 -13.73
CA SER A 87 -11.99 8.03 -14.07
C SER A 87 -11.31 8.70 -12.87
N THR A 88 -10.39 9.62 -13.15
CA THR A 88 -9.62 10.32 -12.09
C THR A 88 -10.51 11.34 -11.36
N GLU A 89 -11.51 11.85 -12.07
CA GLU A 89 -12.56 12.75 -11.61
C GLU A 89 -13.42 12.07 -10.55
N LEU A 90 -13.85 10.82 -10.80
CA LEU A 90 -14.62 10.03 -9.83
C LEU A 90 -13.79 9.67 -8.60
N MET A 91 -12.50 9.35 -8.77
CA MET A 91 -11.59 9.14 -7.62
C MET A 91 -11.49 10.39 -6.73
N GLN A 92 -11.44 11.58 -7.33
CA GLN A 92 -11.43 12.85 -6.60
C GLN A 92 -12.78 13.16 -5.96
N GLU A 93 -13.90 12.80 -6.59
CA GLU A 93 -15.25 12.95 -6.02
C GLU A 93 -15.40 12.15 -4.71
N TYR A 94 -15.07 10.85 -4.72
CA TYR A 94 -15.16 10.01 -3.51
C TYR A 94 -14.19 10.49 -2.41
N HIS A 95 -13.02 11.01 -2.78
CA HIS A 95 -12.07 11.58 -1.82
C HIS A 95 -12.58 12.89 -1.18
N ALA A 96 -13.14 13.79 -2.00
CA ALA A 96 -13.64 15.10 -1.57
C ALA A 96 -14.99 15.01 -0.84
N ALA A 97 -15.79 13.97 -1.10
CA ALA A 97 -17.10 13.77 -0.48
C ALA A 97 -16.97 13.66 1.05
N PRO A 98 -17.67 14.49 1.84
CA PRO A 98 -17.62 14.38 3.30
C PRO A 98 -18.21 13.04 3.79
N GLN A 99 -19.20 12.51 3.08
CA GLN A 99 -19.93 11.28 3.41
C GLN A 99 -19.90 10.30 2.21
N PRO A 100 -18.76 9.59 1.96
CA PRO A 100 -18.64 8.68 0.82
C PRO A 100 -19.59 7.47 0.91
N GLN A 101 -20.05 7.13 2.11
CA GLN A 101 -21.13 6.16 2.38
C GLN A 101 -22.44 6.47 1.61
N LYS A 102 -22.63 7.71 1.13
CA LYS A 102 -23.84 8.16 0.41
C LYS A 102 -23.66 8.32 -1.10
N LEU A 103 -22.44 8.12 -1.61
CA LEU A 103 -22.25 7.90 -3.02
C LEU A 103 -22.70 6.47 -3.36
N LYS A 104 -22.81 6.14 -4.65
CA LYS A 104 -23.12 4.76 -5.05
C LYS A 104 -22.05 3.78 -4.50
N PRO A 105 -22.40 2.52 -4.23
CA PRO A 105 -21.43 1.52 -3.79
C PRO A 105 -20.27 1.43 -4.78
N HIS A 106 -19.04 1.56 -4.27
CA HIS A 106 -17.86 1.49 -5.11
C HIS A 106 -16.63 1.05 -4.32
N ILE A 107 -15.64 0.50 -5.02
CA ILE A 107 -14.32 0.18 -4.45
C ILE A 107 -13.61 1.42 -3.88
N PHE A 108 -13.96 2.62 -4.34
CA PHE A 108 -13.44 3.88 -3.81
C PHE A 108 -14.05 4.26 -2.45
N THR A 109 -15.23 3.75 -2.09
CA THR A 109 -15.78 3.90 -0.74
C THR A 109 -14.92 3.14 0.27
N VAL A 110 -14.57 1.88 -0.03
CA VAL A 110 -13.63 1.08 0.77
C VAL A 110 -12.23 1.71 0.79
N GLY A 111 -11.75 2.14 -0.38
CA GLY A 111 -10.46 2.83 -0.54
C GLY A 111 -10.35 4.08 0.35
N GLU A 112 -11.34 4.98 0.26
CA GLU A 112 -11.38 6.20 1.06
C GLU A 112 -11.57 5.91 2.55
N GLN A 113 -12.39 4.91 2.93
CA GLN A 113 -12.58 4.54 4.33
C GLN A 113 -11.27 4.06 4.97
N THR A 114 -10.51 3.18 4.30
CA THR A 114 -9.19 2.74 4.80
C THR A 114 -8.21 3.91 4.91
N TYR A 115 -8.16 4.80 3.92
CA TYR A 115 -7.28 5.97 3.94
C TYR A 115 -7.65 6.96 5.06
N ARG A 116 -8.95 7.14 5.33
CA ARG A 116 -9.46 7.92 6.48
C ARG A 116 -9.11 7.28 7.82
N ASN A 117 -9.15 5.95 7.94
CA ASN A 117 -8.77 5.25 9.17
C ASN A 117 -7.31 5.56 9.55
N VAL A 118 -6.35 5.40 8.62
CA VAL A 118 -4.93 5.72 8.88
C VAL A 118 -4.72 7.21 9.19
N LYS A 119 -5.54 8.09 8.61
CA LYS A 119 -5.42 9.56 8.74
C LYS A 119 -6.10 10.18 9.96
N SER A 120 -7.05 9.50 10.61
CA SER A 120 -7.97 10.11 11.59
C SER A 120 -7.87 9.61 13.04
N LEU A 121 -7.05 8.59 13.28
CA LEU A 121 -6.75 8.04 14.60
C LEU A 121 -5.55 8.77 15.26
N MET A 122 -5.55 8.88 16.59
CA MET A 122 -4.41 9.46 17.32
C MET A 122 -3.18 8.53 17.33
N GLU A 123 -3.43 7.21 17.35
CA GLU A 123 -2.45 6.16 17.06
C GLU A 123 -2.91 5.50 15.75
N PRO A 124 -2.18 5.69 14.63
CA PRO A 124 -2.68 5.29 13.32
C PRO A 124 -2.48 3.78 13.09
N VAL A 125 -3.58 3.06 12.96
CA VAL A 125 -3.61 1.59 12.79
C VAL A 125 -3.51 1.23 11.30
N ASN A 126 -2.62 0.28 10.97
CA ASN A 126 -2.46 -0.23 9.61
C ASN A 126 -3.77 -0.86 9.10
N GLN A 127 -4.03 -0.79 7.80
CA GLN A 127 -5.26 -1.32 7.20
C GLN A 127 -4.93 -2.46 6.23
N SER A 128 -5.88 -3.37 6.00
CA SER A 128 -5.75 -4.39 4.96
C SER A 128 -7.08 -4.59 4.22
N ILE A 129 -7.05 -4.61 2.89
CA ILE A 129 -8.19 -4.98 2.05
C ILE A 129 -7.96 -6.40 1.54
N VAL A 130 -8.87 -7.31 1.86
CA VAL A 130 -8.87 -8.71 1.38
C VAL A 130 -9.79 -8.81 0.18
N VAL A 131 -9.23 -9.06 -1.00
CA VAL A 131 -9.97 -9.23 -2.25
C VAL A 131 -10.07 -10.73 -2.55
N SER A 132 -11.28 -11.29 -2.50
CA SER A 132 -11.52 -12.73 -2.57
C SER A 132 -12.64 -13.07 -3.55
N GLY A 133 -12.72 -14.33 -3.99
CA GLY A 133 -13.65 -14.79 -5.03
C GLY A 133 -13.01 -15.83 -5.96
N GLU A 134 -13.79 -16.37 -6.90
CA GLU A 134 -13.30 -17.40 -7.84
C GLU A 134 -12.22 -16.89 -8.82
N SER A 135 -11.60 -17.82 -9.55
CA SER A 135 -10.65 -17.48 -10.62
C SER A 135 -11.37 -16.83 -11.80
N GLY A 136 -10.87 -15.68 -12.28
CA GLY A 136 -11.53 -14.85 -13.28
C GLY A 136 -12.64 -13.91 -12.74
N ALA A 137 -12.94 -13.92 -11.43
CA ALA A 137 -13.97 -13.06 -10.84
C ALA A 137 -13.60 -11.55 -10.75
N GLY A 138 -12.37 -11.16 -11.09
CA GLY A 138 -11.93 -9.76 -11.17
C GLY A 138 -11.02 -9.24 -10.05
N LYS A 139 -10.59 -10.09 -9.10
CA LYS A 139 -9.77 -9.69 -7.93
C LYS A 139 -8.59 -8.78 -8.26
N THR A 140 -7.72 -9.19 -9.19
CA THR A 140 -6.53 -8.43 -9.59
C THR A 140 -6.87 -7.09 -10.27
N TRP A 141 -8.02 -7.00 -10.95
CA TRP A 141 -8.54 -5.73 -11.49
C TRP A 141 -8.99 -4.79 -10.36
N THR A 142 -9.75 -5.30 -9.38
CA THR A 142 -10.12 -4.55 -8.17
C THR A 142 -8.89 -4.02 -7.43
N SER A 143 -7.87 -4.85 -7.21
CA SER A 143 -6.59 -4.45 -6.61
C SER A 143 -5.87 -3.38 -7.43
N ARG A 144 -5.84 -3.50 -8.76
CA ARG A 144 -5.30 -2.45 -9.67
C ARG A 144 -6.02 -1.12 -9.53
N CYS A 145 -7.35 -1.12 -9.51
CA CYS A 145 -8.13 0.11 -9.38
C CYS A 145 -8.00 0.77 -8.00
N LEU A 146 -7.83 -0.02 -6.93
CA LEU A 146 -7.49 0.47 -5.59
C LEU A 146 -6.10 1.13 -5.57
N MET A 147 -5.07 0.51 -6.17
CA MET A 147 -3.73 1.12 -6.26
C MET A 147 -3.76 2.45 -7.02
N LYS A 148 -4.47 2.54 -8.15
CA LYS A 148 -4.66 3.80 -8.89
C LYS A 148 -5.38 4.85 -8.04
N PHE A 149 -6.40 4.47 -7.27
CA PHE A 149 -7.07 5.38 -6.33
C PHE A 149 -6.09 5.96 -5.30
N TYR A 150 -5.28 5.13 -4.64
CA TYR A 150 -4.28 5.61 -3.68
C TYR A 150 -3.19 6.47 -4.33
N ALA A 151 -2.78 6.19 -5.57
CA ALA A 151 -1.83 7.03 -6.30
C ALA A 151 -2.35 8.46 -6.55
N VAL A 152 -3.68 8.61 -6.67
CA VAL A 152 -4.36 9.91 -6.80
C VAL A 152 -4.53 10.59 -5.43
N VAL A 153 -5.00 9.88 -4.38
CA VAL A 153 -5.41 10.51 -3.10
C VAL A 153 -4.32 10.57 -2.01
N ALA A 154 -3.32 9.68 -2.05
CA ALA A 154 -2.17 9.69 -1.15
C ALA A 154 -0.99 10.52 -1.71
N ALA A 155 -1.26 11.40 -2.67
CA ALA A 155 -0.31 12.37 -3.19
C ALA A 155 -0.55 13.77 -2.60
N SER A 156 0.50 14.59 -2.59
CA SER A 156 0.44 15.96 -2.05
C SER A 156 -0.12 16.94 -3.08
N PRO A 157 -1.28 17.59 -2.83
CA PRO A 157 -1.88 18.52 -3.80
C PRO A 157 -1.06 19.80 -4.02
N THR A 158 -0.03 20.06 -3.20
CA THR A 158 0.86 21.21 -3.34
C THR A 158 2.24 20.88 -3.91
N SER A 159 2.63 19.60 -4.01
CA SER A 159 3.95 19.19 -4.54
C SER A 159 3.83 18.19 -5.67
N ARG A 160 4.00 18.69 -6.91
CA ARG A 160 4.03 17.90 -8.16
C ARG A 160 5.03 16.74 -8.14
N GLU A 161 6.08 16.85 -7.32
CA GLU A 161 7.05 15.78 -7.07
C GLU A 161 6.43 14.59 -6.33
N SER A 162 5.59 14.82 -5.33
CA SER A 162 4.89 13.75 -4.60
C SER A 162 3.88 13.00 -5.49
N HIS A 163 3.16 13.71 -6.36
CA HIS A 163 2.32 13.07 -7.38
C HIS A 163 3.15 12.17 -8.29
N LYS A 164 4.28 12.64 -8.81
CA LYS A 164 5.20 11.82 -9.62
C LYS A 164 5.76 10.61 -8.88
N ILE A 165 5.96 10.69 -7.57
CA ILE A 165 6.42 9.55 -6.75
C ILE A 165 5.31 8.50 -6.64
N ALA A 166 4.09 8.90 -6.27
CA ALA A 166 2.94 8.00 -6.16
C ALA A 166 2.57 7.35 -7.52
N GLU A 167 2.54 8.15 -8.59
CA GLU A 167 2.35 7.71 -9.98
C GLU A 167 3.46 6.74 -10.42
N ARG A 168 4.73 7.01 -10.10
CA ARG A 168 5.85 6.09 -10.40
C ARG A 168 5.75 4.77 -9.63
N ILE A 169 5.29 4.79 -8.38
CA ILE A 169 5.10 3.59 -7.57
C ILE A 169 3.97 2.74 -8.16
N GLU A 170 2.81 3.34 -8.46
CA GLU A 170 1.68 2.65 -9.09
C GLU A 170 2.06 2.09 -10.46
N GLN A 171 2.66 2.88 -11.35
CA GLN A 171 3.13 2.40 -12.65
C GLN A 171 4.19 1.30 -12.52
N ARG A 172 5.10 1.34 -11.52
CA ARG A 172 6.06 0.24 -11.30
C ARG A 172 5.38 -1.05 -10.83
N ILE A 173 4.39 -0.96 -9.93
CA ILE A 173 3.63 -2.15 -9.51
C ILE A 173 2.82 -2.69 -10.69
N LEU A 174 2.17 -1.84 -11.49
CA LEU A 174 1.42 -2.27 -12.66
C LEU A 174 2.32 -2.91 -13.73
N ASN A 175 3.47 -2.31 -14.03
CA ASN A 175 4.46 -2.85 -14.96
C ASN A 175 5.16 -4.12 -14.41
N SER A 176 5.07 -4.40 -13.10
CA SER A 176 5.53 -5.67 -12.55
C SER A 176 4.55 -6.83 -12.76
N ASN A 177 3.26 -6.56 -13.01
CA ASN A 177 2.26 -7.63 -13.18
C ASN A 177 2.58 -8.57 -14.36
N PRO A 178 2.92 -8.12 -15.59
CA PRO A 178 3.25 -9.04 -16.69
C PRO A 178 4.37 -10.04 -16.36
N VAL A 179 5.38 -9.62 -15.58
CA VAL A 179 6.46 -10.51 -15.12
C VAL A 179 5.95 -11.50 -14.07
N MET A 180 5.16 -11.02 -13.08
CA MET A 180 4.56 -11.90 -12.07
C MET A 180 3.52 -12.88 -12.66
N GLU A 181 2.79 -12.48 -13.70
CA GLU A 181 1.82 -13.33 -14.40
C GLU A 181 2.55 -14.34 -15.30
N ALA A 182 3.58 -13.93 -16.05
CA ALA A 182 4.37 -14.83 -16.86
C ALA A 182 5.05 -15.96 -16.04
N PHE A 183 5.54 -15.65 -14.84
CA PHE A 183 6.25 -16.60 -13.97
C PHE A 183 5.39 -17.21 -12.84
N GLY A 184 4.17 -16.72 -12.62
CA GLY A 184 3.32 -17.11 -11.49
C GLY A 184 1.89 -17.53 -11.85
N ASN A 185 1.43 -17.26 -13.08
CA ASN A 185 0.13 -17.70 -13.56
C ASN A 185 0.27 -18.85 -14.57
N ALA A 186 -0.79 -19.64 -14.73
CA ALA A 186 -0.85 -20.72 -15.71
C ALA A 186 -2.28 -20.97 -16.23
N GLY A 187 -2.36 -21.63 -17.38
CA GLY A 187 -3.61 -22.12 -17.96
C GLY A 187 -4.14 -23.37 -17.25
N THR A 188 -5.31 -23.23 -16.63
CA THR A 188 -6.03 -24.28 -15.90
C THR A 188 -7.27 -24.73 -16.66
N LEU A 189 -8.01 -25.71 -16.12
CA LEU A 189 -9.34 -26.11 -16.63
C LEU A 189 -10.41 -24.99 -16.57
N ARG A 190 -10.35 -24.09 -15.58
CA ARG A 190 -11.40 -23.07 -15.34
C ARG A 190 -11.02 -21.63 -15.74
N ASN A 191 -9.73 -21.34 -15.87
CA ASN A 191 -9.20 -20.02 -16.24
C ASN A 191 -7.87 -20.15 -17.02
N ASN A 192 -7.76 -19.43 -18.12
CA ASN A 192 -6.57 -19.38 -18.99
C ASN A 192 -5.36 -18.71 -18.31
N ASN A 193 -5.61 -17.76 -17.40
CA ASN A 193 -4.59 -16.96 -16.72
C ASN A 193 -4.86 -16.99 -15.21
N SER A 194 -4.62 -18.14 -14.57
CA SER A 194 -4.92 -18.36 -13.16
C SER A 194 -3.65 -18.25 -12.32
N SER A 195 -3.61 -17.31 -11.38
CA SER A 195 -2.48 -17.16 -10.45
C SER A 195 -2.30 -18.40 -9.57
N ARG A 196 -1.08 -18.91 -9.54
CA ARG A 196 -0.66 -20.08 -8.76
C ARG A 196 0.22 -19.70 -7.56
N PHE A 197 0.03 -18.48 -7.05
CA PHE A 197 0.65 -17.90 -5.86
C PHE A 197 -0.31 -16.85 -5.26
N GLY A 198 -0.12 -16.50 -3.98
CA GLY A 198 -0.81 -15.37 -3.34
C GLY A 198 0.07 -14.12 -3.33
N LYS A 199 -0.55 -12.93 -3.52
CA LYS A 199 0.13 -11.64 -3.65
C LYS A 199 -0.40 -10.65 -2.61
N PHE A 200 0.45 -10.19 -1.70
CA PHE A 200 0.16 -9.12 -0.75
C PHE A 200 0.96 -7.87 -1.11
N ILE A 201 0.27 -6.75 -1.38
CA ILE A 201 0.88 -5.48 -1.77
C ILE A 201 0.71 -4.49 -0.62
N GLN A 202 1.81 -4.21 0.09
CA GLN A 202 1.87 -3.25 1.19
C GLN A 202 2.19 -1.85 0.64
N LEU A 203 1.20 -0.94 0.61
CA LEU A 203 1.41 0.47 0.24
C LEU A 203 1.90 1.26 1.46
N GLN A 204 3.09 1.85 1.38
CA GLN A 204 3.78 2.50 2.51
C GLN A 204 3.47 3.99 2.57
N LEU A 205 3.02 4.46 3.75
CA LEU A 205 2.58 5.83 4.01
C LEU A 205 3.44 6.49 5.09
N ASN A 206 3.83 7.73 4.85
CA ASN A 206 4.58 8.55 5.80
C ASN A 206 3.68 9.24 6.85
N ARG A 207 4.30 9.95 7.80
CA ARG A 207 3.60 10.69 8.87
C ARG A 207 2.63 11.78 8.39
N THR A 208 2.69 12.18 7.12
CA THR A 208 1.73 13.09 6.47
C THR A 208 0.68 12.36 5.61
N GLN A 209 0.61 11.03 5.74
CA GLN A 209 -0.23 10.11 4.96
C GLN A 209 -0.04 10.23 3.45
N GLN A 210 1.20 10.46 3.02
CA GLN A 210 1.60 10.45 1.61
C GLN A 210 2.29 9.12 1.29
N MET A 211 2.04 8.59 0.08
CA MET A 211 2.69 7.38 -0.42
C MET A 211 4.19 7.64 -0.66
N THR A 212 5.05 6.88 0.01
CA THR A 212 6.52 6.95 -0.14
C THR A 212 7.11 5.74 -0.84
N GLY A 213 6.46 4.58 -0.76
CA GLY A 213 6.90 3.33 -1.38
C GLY A 213 5.82 2.25 -1.35
N ALA A 214 6.19 1.05 -1.77
CA ALA A 214 5.38 -0.14 -1.62
C ALA A 214 6.27 -1.39 -1.54
N ALA A 215 5.75 -2.49 -0.99
CA ALA A 215 6.40 -3.80 -1.03
C ALA A 215 5.41 -4.87 -1.50
N VAL A 216 5.87 -5.78 -2.35
CA VAL A 216 5.15 -6.98 -2.78
C VAL A 216 5.70 -8.19 -2.01
N GLN A 217 4.84 -8.84 -1.24
CA GLN A 217 5.13 -10.10 -0.57
C GLN A 217 4.37 -11.20 -1.32
N THR A 218 5.10 -12.19 -1.81
CA THR A 218 4.53 -13.37 -2.48
C THR A 218 4.53 -14.55 -1.53
N TYR A 219 3.51 -15.40 -1.65
CA TYR A 219 3.38 -16.60 -0.86
C TYR A 219 2.88 -17.77 -1.72
N LEU A 220 3.17 -18.99 -1.30
CA LEU A 220 2.45 -20.20 -1.73
C LEU A 220 2.53 -20.51 -3.25
N LEU A 221 3.68 -20.29 -3.89
CA LEU A 221 3.92 -20.64 -5.31
C LEU A 221 3.80 -22.16 -5.54
N GLU A 222 2.98 -22.56 -6.51
CA GLU A 222 2.76 -23.95 -6.95
C GLU A 222 3.96 -24.50 -7.76
N LYS A 223 5.16 -24.52 -7.16
CA LYS A 223 6.41 -24.92 -7.83
C LYS A 223 6.38 -26.33 -8.44
N THR A 224 5.48 -27.23 -8.01
CA THR A 224 5.30 -28.55 -8.60
C THR A 224 4.88 -28.47 -10.07
N ARG A 225 4.14 -27.43 -10.48
CA ARG A 225 3.72 -27.15 -11.86
C ARG A 225 4.88 -27.06 -12.86
N VAL A 226 6.09 -26.72 -12.41
CA VAL A 226 7.28 -26.64 -13.27
C VAL A 226 7.58 -27.97 -13.97
N ALA A 227 7.34 -29.10 -13.31
CA ALA A 227 7.69 -30.44 -13.80
C ALA A 227 6.50 -31.42 -13.94
N CYS A 228 5.32 -31.08 -13.41
CA CYS A 228 4.14 -31.93 -13.47
C CYS A 228 2.87 -31.08 -13.61
N GLN A 229 2.08 -31.34 -14.65
CA GLN A 229 0.82 -30.66 -14.94
C GLN A 229 -0.27 -31.70 -15.22
N ALA A 230 -1.55 -31.35 -15.05
CA ALA A 230 -2.64 -32.18 -15.54
C ALA A 230 -2.70 -32.12 -17.08
N SER A 231 -3.18 -33.20 -17.73
CA SER A 231 -3.12 -33.37 -19.19
C SER A 231 -3.82 -32.27 -20.00
N SER A 232 -4.85 -31.64 -19.44
CA SER A 232 -5.61 -30.54 -20.05
C SER A 232 -5.11 -29.13 -19.67
N GLU A 233 -4.06 -29.03 -18.85
CA GLU A 233 -3.51 -27.78 -18.34
C GLU A 233 -2.21 -27.38 -19.04
N ARG A 234 -1.68 -26.22 -18.66
CA ARG A 234 -0.37 -25.71 -19.09
C ARG A 234 0.57 -25.51 -17.90
N ASN A 235 1.86 -25.48 -18.19
CA ASN A 235 2.90 -24.96 -17.29
C ASN A 235 2.78 -23.41 -17.19
N PHE A 236 3.64 -22.76 -16.42
CA PHE A 236 3.70 -21.29 -16.33
C PHE A 236 3.89 -20.63 -17.71
N HIS A 237 3.22 -19.49 -17.93
CA HIS A 237 3.14 -18.86 -19.26
C HIS A 237 4.51 -18.58 -19.89
N ILE A 238 5.51 -18.19 -19.11
CA ILE A 238 6.86 -17.84 -19.59
C ILE A 238 7.49 -18.94 -20.46
N PHE A 239 7.28 -20.21 -20.15
CA PHE A 239 7.84 -21.31 -20.95
C PHE A 239 7.25 -21.36 -22.38
N TYR A 240 5.98 -20.98 -22.53
CA TYR A 240 5.32 -20.89 -23.84
C TYR A 240 5.68 -19.58 -24.54
N GLN A 241 5.81 -18.48 -23.78
CA GLN A 241 6.27 -17.19 -24.30
C GLN A 241 7.65 -17.33 -24.95
N ILE A 242 8.65 -17.93 -24.28
CA ILE A 242 9.99 -18.12 -24.90
C ILE A 242 9.93 -19.08 -26.10
N CYS A 243 9.16 -20.17 -26.02
CA CYS A 243 9.06 -21.14 -27.13
C CYS A 243 8.31 -20.62 -28.37
N LYS A 244 7.43 -19.61 -28.23
CA LYS A 244 6.69 -18.98 -29.34
C LYS A 244 7.34 -17.68 -29.81
N GLY A 245 7.71 -16.79 -28.89
CA GLY A 245 8.17 -15.43 -29.16
C GLY A 245 9.67 -15.26 -29.43
N ALA A 246 10.52 -16.27 -29.20
CA ALA A 246 11.95 -16.17 -29.50
C ALA A 246 12.22 -15.96 -31.01
N SER A 247 13.08 -15.00 -31.32
CA SER A 247 13.63 -14.79 -32.67
C SER A 247 14.53 -15.94 -33.13
N ALA A 248 14.91 -15.97 -34.41
CA ALA A 248 15.75 -17.03 -34.97
C ALA A 248 17.12 -17.15 -34.24
N ASP A 249 17.74 -16.02 -33.89
CA ASP A 249 19.03 -15.99 -33.19
C ASP A 249 18.87 -16.43 -31.72
N GLU A 250 17.82 -15.96 -31.03
CA GLU A 250 17.48 -16.40 -29.66
C GLU A 250 17.17 -17.91 -29.62
N ARG A 251 16.45 -18.45 -30.61
CA ARG A 251 16.19 -19.90 -30.74
C ARG A 251 17.45 -20.72 -30.93
N LEU A 252 18.40 -20.23 -31.72
CA LEU A 252 19.70 -20.88 -31.91
C LEU A 252 20.52 -20.82 -30.61
N GLN A 253 20.56 -19.67 -29.93
CA GLN A 253 21.29 -19.48 -28.69
C GLN A 253 20.72 -20.32 -27.53
N TRP A 254 19.41 -20.28 -27.31
CA TRP A 254 18.72 -21.02 -26.25
C TRP A 254 18.42 -22.47 -26.63
N HIS A 255 18.80 -22.91 -27.83
CA HIS A 255 18.57 -24.25 -28.36
C HIS A 255 17.08 -24.65 -28.32
N LEU A 256 16.19 -23.74 -28.75
CA LEU A 256 14.73 -23.93 -28.84
C LEU A 256 14.28 -23.97 -30.33
N PRO A 257 14.66 -25.01 -31.11
CA PRO A 257 14.28 -25.10 -32.51
C PRO A 257 12.76 -25.22 -32.67
N GLU A 258 12.26 -24.74 -33.80
CA GLU A 258 10.84 -24.77 -34.11
C GLU A 258 10.34 -26.22 -34.24
N GLY A 259 9.16 -26.52 -33.68
CA GLY A 259 8.63 -27.89 -33.59
C GLY A 259 9.27 -28.78 -32.52
N ALA A 260 10.18 -28.27 -31.69
CA ALA A 260 10.73 -29.02 -30.56
C ALA A 260 9.66 -29.45 -29.55
N THR A 261 9.71 -30.71 -29.12
CA THR A 261 8.83 -31.27 -28.09
C THR A 261 9.53 -31.30 -26.73
N PHE A 262 8.88 -30.78 -25.70
CA PHE A 262 9.40 -30.73 -24.34
C PHE A 262 8.41 -31.37 -23.35
N SER A 263 8.91 -32.30 -22.54
CA SER A 263 8.09 -33.12 -21.63
C SER A 263 7.35 -32.30 -20.56
N TRP A 264 7.84 -31.10 -20.24
CA TRP A 264 7.22 -30.16 -19.30
C TRP A 264 6.48 -28.98 -19.98
N LEU A 265 6.25 -29.07 -21.30
CA LEU A 265 5.50 -28.07 -22.07
C LEU A 265 4.25 -28.70 -22.75
N PRO A 266 3.28 -29.22 -21.97
CA PRO A 266 2.07 -29.82 -22.54
C PRO A 266 1.19 -28.78 -23.24
N ASN A 267 0.40 -29.23 -24.22
CA ASN A 267 -0.53 -28.41 -25.00
C ASN A 267 0.10 -27.14 -25.65
N PRO A 268 1.28 -27.22 -26.31
CA PRO A 268 1.98 -26.04 -26.86
C PRO A 268 1.22 -25.38 -28.02
N GLU A 269 0.48 -26.16 -28.82
CA GLU A 269 -0.38 -25.69 -29.92
C GLU A 269 -1.54 -24.80 -29.43
N ARG A 270 -1.96 -24.91 -28.17
CA ARG A 270 -2.94 -24.02 -27.55
C ARG A 270 -2.35 -22.62 -27.34
N THR A 271 -2.63 -21.71 -28.26
CA THR A 271 -2.27 -20.28 -28.15
C THR A 271 -3.26 -19.52 -27.28
N LEU A 272 -2.72 -18.69 -26.39
CA LEU A 272 -3.44 -17.80 -25.47
C LEU A 272 -2.95 -16.35 -25.65
N GLU A 273 -3.70 -15.36 -25.18
CA GLU A 273 -3.27 -13.94 -25.24
C GLU A 273 -2.01 -13.71 -24.37
N GLU A 274 -1.90 -14.47 -23.28
CA GLU A 274 -0.76 -14.51 -22.36
C GLU A 274 0.52 -15.10 -22.98
N ASP A 275 0.50 -15.60 -24.22
CA ASP A 275 1.70 -16.06 -24.93
C ASP A 275 2.55 -14.90 -25.51
N CYS A 276 2.13 -13.65 -25.34
CA CYS A 276 2.82 -12.46 -25.86
C CYS A 276 4.13 -12.13 -25.10
N PHE A 277 5.23 -12.75 -25.52
CA PHE A 277 6.57 -12.62 -24.92
C PHE A 277 7.08 -11.17 -24.81
N GLU A 278 6.81 -10.33 -25.81
CA GLU A 278 7.30 -8.95 -25.85
C GLU A 278 6.80 -8.10 -24.68
N VAL A 279 5.56 -8.33 -24.22
CA VAL A 279 4.98 -7.62 -23.06
C VAL A 279 5.78 -7.94 -21.79
N THR A 280 6.21 -9.20 -21.62
CA THR A 280 7.09 -9.62 -20.52
C THR A 280 8.49 -9.02 -20.66
N ARG A 281 9.04 -8.99 -21.89
CA ARG A 281 10.40 -8.48 -22.19
C ARG A 281 10.52 -6.98 -21.91
N GLU A 282 9.56 -6.19 -22.37
CA GLU A 282 9.44 -4.76 -22.07
C GLU A 282 9.15 -4.50 -20.58
N ALA A 283 8.32 -5.32 -19.93
CA ALA A 283 8.08 -5.21 -18.49
C ALA A 283 9.37 -5.44 -17.67
N MET A 284 10.19 -6.42 -18.04
CA MET A 284 11.51 -6.65 -17.43
C MET A 284 12.45 -5.44 -17.59
N LEU A 285 12.49 -4.81 -18.77
CA LEU A 285 13.26 -3.58 -18.98
C LEU A 285 12.80 -2.44 -18.06
N HIS A 286 11.48 -2.24 -17.90
CA HIS A 286 10.92 -1.20 -17.01
C HIS A 286 11.22 -1.42 -15.52
N LEU A 287 11.41 -2.67 -15.09
CA LEU A 287 11.87 -3.02 -13.73
C LEU A 287 13.37 -2.79 -13.54
N GLY A 288 14.14 -2.66 -14.62
CA GLY A 288 15.61 -2.50 -14.59
C GLY A 288 16.38 -3.81 -14.76
N ILE A 289 15.73 -4.88 -15.24
CA ILE A 289 16.41 -6.11 -15.65
C ILE A 289 16.92 -5.89 -17.09
N ASP A 290 18.23 -5.78 -17.26
CA ASP A 290 18.86 -5.48 -18.55
C ASP A 290 18.86 -6.68 -19.51
N ALA A 291 19.00 -6.44 -20.81
CA ALA A 291 18.95 -7.49 -21.83
C ALA A 291 19.96 -8.65 -21.60
N PRO A 292 21.21 -8.42 -21.13
CA PRO A 292 22.09 -9.50 -20.67
C PRO A 292 21.50 -10.37 -19.55
N THR A 293 20.91 -9.76 -18.51
CA THR A 293 20.28 -10.53 -17.43
C THR A 293 19.02 -11.24 -17.91
N GLN A 294 18.20 -10.62 -18.75
CA GLN A 294 17.05 -11.26 -19.39
C GLN A 294 17.45 -12.49 -20.21
N ASN A 295 18.50 -12.39 -21.02
CA ASN A 295 19.05 -13.55 -21.73
C ASN A 295 19.45 -14.67 -20.76
N ASN A 296 20.09 -14.38 -19.64
CA ASN A 296 20.47 -15.41 -18.66
C ASN A 296 19.23 -16.08 -18.05
N ILE A 297 18.15 -15.33 -17.80
CA ILE A 297 16.84 -15.86 -17.37
C ILE A 297 16.28 -16.82 -18.43
N PHE A 298 16.20 -16.41 -19.69
CA PHE A 298 15.61 -17.21 -20.77
C PHE A 298 16.48 -18.43 -21.12
N GLN A 299 17.80 -18.29 -21.11
CA GLN A 299 18.78 -19.38 -21.26
C GLN A 299 18.63 -20.42 -20.14
N ALA A 300 18.46 -19.99 -18.88
CA ALA A 300 18.22 -20.90 -17.76
C ALA A 300 16.88 -21.63 -17.89
N LEU A 301 15.80 -20.94 -18.28
CA LEU A 301 14.48 -21.55 -18.51
C LEU A 301 14.50 -22.57 -19.66
N ALA A 302 15.20 -22.28 -20.76
CA ALA A 302 15.45 -23.25 -21.83
C ALA A 302 16.28 -24.44 -21.34
N GLY A 303 17.28 -24.20 -20.47
CA GLY A 303 18.03 -25.24 -19.77
C GLY A 303 17.14 -26.16 -18.93
N LEU A 304 16.05 -25.63 -18.32
CA LEU A 304 15.05 -26.43 -17.62
C LEU A 304 14.13 -27.20 -18.57
N LEU A 305 13.74 -26.66 -19.73
CA LEU A 305 12.96 -27.40 -20.72
C LEU A 305 13.74 -28.61 -21.27
N HIS A 306 15.03 -28.45 -21.53
CA HIS A 306 15.93 -29.56 -21.88
C HIS A 306 16.15 -30.52 -20.71
N LEU A 307 16.27 -30.03 -19.47
CA LEU A 307 16.36 -30.87 -18.28
C LEU A 307 15.17 -31.83 -18.19
N GLY A 308 13.95 -31.37 -18.49
CA GLY A 308 12.74 -32.19 -18.50
C GLY A 308 12.71 -33.32 -19.53
N ASN A 309 13.52 -33.22 -20.60
CA ASN A 309 13.69 -34.29 -21.60
C ASN A 309 14.78 -35.31 -21.23
N ILE A 310 15.46 -35.17 -20.08
CA ILE A 310 16.39 -36.18 -19.58
C ILE A 310 15.60 -37.40 -19.07
N GLN A 311 15.74 -38.54 -19.76
CA GLN A 311 15.09 -39.81 -19.46
C GLN A 311 16.12 -40.91 -19.17
N PHE A 312 15.86 -41.68 -18.11
CA PHE A 312 16.72 -42.77 -17.64
C PHE A 312 16.10 -44.13 -17.94
N ALA A 313 16.93 -45.07 -18.40
CA ALA A 313 16.56 -46.48 -18.52
C ALA A 313 16.77 -47.20 -17.19
N ASP A 314 15.90 -48.17 -16.90
CA ASP A 314 16.01 -49.01 -15.71
C ASP A 314 17.27 -49.90 -15.76
N SER A 315 18.09 -49.84 -14.70
CA SER A 315 19.27 -50.69 -14.58
C SER A 315 18.87 -52.16 -14.34
N ARG A 316 19.69 -53.08 -14.86
CA ARG A 316 19.58 -54.52 -14.54
C ARG A 316 20.25 -54.89 -13.21
N ASP A 317 20.97 -53.96 -12.60
CA ASP A 317 21.73 -54.12 -11.36
C ASP A 317 21.61 -52.84 -10.52
N GLU A 318 21.10 -52.94 -9.29
CA GLU A 318 21.00 -51.82 -8.34
C GLU A 318 22.37 -51.27 -7.89
N ALA A 319 23.45 -52.02 -8.08
CA ALA A 319 24.81 -51.57 -7.82
C ALA A 319 25.37 -50.65 -8.94
N GLN A 320 24.66 -50.48 -10.06
CA GLN A 320 25.09 -49.62 -11.18
C GLN A 320 24.16 -48.41 -11.39
N PRO A 321 24.70 -47.24 -11.78
CA PRO A 321 23.91 -46.07 -12.20
C PRO A 321 22.90 -46.37 -13.32
N CYS A 322 21.69 -45.83 -13.22
CA CYS A 322 20.69 -45.93 -14.29
C CYS A 322 21.20 -45.25 -15.57
N GLN A 323 21.18 -45.98 -16.70
CA GLN A 323 21.77 -45.50 -17.95
C GLN A 323 20.91 -44.38 -18.58
N LEU A 324 21.57 -43.37 -19.13
CA LEU A 324 20.92 -42.28 -19.86
C LEU A 324 20.49 -42.77 -21.25
N MET A 325 19.21 -42.60 -21.60
CA MET A 325 18.68 -43.03 -22.91
C MET A 325 19.33 -42.26 -24.06
N ASP A 326 19.52 -42.89 -25.22
CA ASP A 326 20.20 -42.26 -26.37
C ASP A 326 19.53 -40.96 -26.85
N SER A 327 18.20 -40.92 -26.85
CA SER A 327 17.40 -39.72 -27.12
C SER A 327 17.70 -38.58 -26.14
N ALA A 328 17.94 -38.89 -24.86
CA ALA A 328 18.15 -37.93 -23.79
C ALA A 328 19.58 -37.35 -23.76
N LYS A 329 20.56 -37.99 -24.42
CA LYS A 329 21.97 -37.53 -24.45
C LYS A 329 22.13 -36.12 -25.04
N CYS A 330 21.32 -35.75 -26.03
CA CYS A 330 21.34 -34.40 -26.59
C CYS A 330 20.80 -33.37 -25.58
N SER A 331 19.63 -33.61 -25.00
CA SER A 331 19.03 -32.70 -24.01
C SER A 331 19.85 -32.59 -22.72
N ALA A 332 20.54 -33.65 -22.28
CA ALA A 332 21.46 -33.57 -21.13
C ALA A 332 22.60 -32.58 -21.39
N ARG A 333 23.26 -32.67 -22.55
CA ARG A 333 24.31 -31.74 -23.00
C ARG A 333 23.82 -30.31 -23.10
N THR A 334 22.66 -30.14 -23.75
CA THR A 334 22.07 -28.82 -23.94
C THR A 334 21.67 -28.19 -22.60
N SER A 335 21.07 -28.96 -21.69
CA SER A 335 20.74 -28.50 -20.33
C SER A 335 22.00 -28.10 -19.54
N ALA A 336 23.03 -28.94 -19.52
CA ALA A 336 24.30 -28.65 -18.86
C ALA A 336 24.96 -27.36 -19.43
N SER A 337 25.04 -27.24 -20.76
CA SER A 337 25.56 -26.06 -21.44
C SER A 337 24.80 -24.77 -21.11
N LEU A 338 23.46 -24.80 -21.20
CA LEU A 338 22.60 -23.64 -20.94
C LEU A 338 22.61 -23.22 -19.46
N LEU A 339 22.68 -24.18 -18.53
CA LEU A 339 22.83 -23.94 -17.09
C LEU A 339 24.30 -23.70 -16.66
N ARG A 340 25.25 -23.70 -17.61
CA ARG A 340 26.70 -23.52 -17.37
C ARG A 340 27.27 -24.47 -16.31
N LEU A 341 26.84 -25.73 -16.34
CA LEU A 341 27.28 -26.84 -15.50
C LEU A 341 28.10 -27.85 -16.33
N PRO A 342 29.07 -28.57 -15.73
CA PRO A 342 29.68 -29.74 -16.37
C PRO A 342 28.66 -30.87 -16.59
N GLU A 343 28.66 -31.48 -17.79
CA GLU A 343 27.76 -32.60 -18.15
C GLU A 343 27.91 -33.78 -17.17
N ASP A 344 29.16 -34.17 -16.89
CA ASP A 344 29.46 -35.32 -16.02
C ASP A 344 28.94 -35.11 -14.59
N LEU A 345 29.13 -33.92 -14.00
CA LEU A 345 28.67 -33.61 -12.65
C LEU A 345 27.13 -33.48 -12.59
N LEU A 346 26.48 -32.97 -13.63
CA LEU A 346 25.02 -32.97 -13.71
C LEU A 346 24.49 -34.41 -13.72
N LEU A 347 25.06 -35.29 -14.55
CA LEU A 347 24.64 -36.69 -14.65
C LEU A 347 24.95 -37.48 -13.37
N GLU A 348 26.15 -37.35 -12.81
CA GLU A 348 26.52 -37.98 -11.53
C GLU A 348 25.55 -37.55 -10.42
N THR A 349 25.27 -36.26 -10.29
CA THR A 349 24.38 -35.73 -9.24
C THR A 349 22.93 -36.19 -9.42
N LEU A 350 22.47 -36.49 -10.65
CA LEU A 350 21.15 -37.08 -10.89
C LEU A 350 21.13 -38.59 -10.61
N GLN A 351 22.17 -39.31 -11.05
CA GLN A 351 22.27 -40.77 -11.00
C GLN A 351 22.77 -41.34 -9.67
N ILE A 352 23.42 -40.55 -8.83
CA ILE A 352 24.03 -40.97 -7.56
C ILE A 352 23.53 -40.08 -6.42
N ARG A 353 23.28 -40.70 -5.27
CA ARG A 353 22.98 -40.01 -4.00
C ARG A 353 24.03 -40.33 -2.94
N THR A 354 24.20 -39.39 -2.03
CA THR A 354 25.09 -39.50 -0.87
C THR A 354 24.30 -39.95 0.35
N ILE A 355 24.68 -41.07 0.94
CA ILE A 355 24.11 -41.60 2.19
C ILE A 355 25.16 -41.41 3.28
N ARG A 356 24.87 -40.54 4.27
CA ARG A 356 25.67 -40.45 5.50
C ARG A 356 25.14 -41.45 6.53
N ALA A 357 26.01 -42.32 7.03
CA ALA A 357 25.61 -43.41 7.93
C ALA A 357 26.59 -43.62 9.10
N GLY A 358 26.07 -44.21 10.19
CA GLY A 358 26.83 -44.51 11.41
C GLY A 358 27.18 -43.28 12.26
N ARG A 359 27.72 -43.53 13.47
CA ARG A 359 28.12 -42.46 14.42
C ARG A 359 29.29 -41.60 13.93
N GLN A 360 30.05 -42.08 12.95
CA GLN A 360 31.18 -41.37 12.35
C GLN A 360 30.81 -40.57 11.08
N GLN A 361 29.52 -40.44 10.75
CA GLN A 361 29.05 -39.72 9.55
C GLN A 361 29.71 -40.21 8.24
N GLN A 362 30.01 -41.51 8.14
CA GLN A 362 30.68 -42.08 6.98
C GLN A 362 29.84 -41.89 5.72
N VAL A 363 30.49 -41.50 4.63
CA VAL A 363 29.88 -40.98 3.41
C VAL A 363 29.92 -42.06 2.33
N PHE A 364 28.76 -42.62 2.00
CA PHE A 364 28.61 -43.65 0.97
C PHE A 364 27.89 -43.08 -0.25
N GLN A 365 28.41 -43.31 -1.46
CA GLN A 365 27.65 -43.10 -2.69
C GLN A 365 26.81 -44.36 -2.98
N LYS A 366 25.50 -44.20 -3.25
CA LYS A 366 24.65 -45.26 -3.84
C LYS A 366 24.03 -44.74 -5.14
N PRO A 367 23.99 -45.56 -6.21
CA PRO A 367 23.11 -45.33 -7.34
C PRO A 367 21.65 -45.03 -6.95
N CYS A 368 21.03 -44.15 -7.72
CA CYS A 368 19.61 -43.89 -7.74
C CYS A 368 18.91 -44.89 -8.66
N SER A 369 17.73 -45.36 -8.25
CA SER A 369 16.77 -45.99 -9.17
C SER A 369 16.21 -44.97 -10.17
N ARG A 370 15.62 -45.42 -11.28
CA ARG A 370 15.04 -44.55 -12.32
C ARG A 370 14.10 -43.49 -11.74
N ALA A 371 13.16 -43.90 -10.88
CA ALA A 371 12.22 -42.99 -10.23
C ALA A 371 12.90 -41.98 -9.28
N GLU A 372 14.04 -42.34 -8.68
CA GLU A 372 14.85 -41.40 -7.88
C GLU A 372 15.62 -40.42 -8.79
N CYS A 373 16.14 -40.86 -9.94
CA CYS A 373 16.74 -39.98 -10.94
C CYS A 373 15.71 -38.96 -11.50
N ASP A 374 14.52 -39.44 -11.87
CA ASP A 374 13.39 -38.61 -12.30
C ASP A 374 13.02 -37.59 -11.20
N THR A 375 12.92 -38.04 -9.95
CA THR A 375 12.63 -37.16 -8.79
C THR A 375 13.73 -36.10 -8.56
N ARG A 376 15.01 -36.46 -8.74
CA ARG A 376 16.15 -35.53 -8.61
C ARG A 376 16.18 -34.50 -9.74
N ARG A 377 15.91 -34.90 -10.99
CA ARG A 377 15.75 -34.01 -12.17
C ARG A 377 14.63 -32.99 -11.94
N ASP A 378 13.47 -33.49 -11.56
CA ASP A 378 12.30 -32.67 -11.19
C ASP A 378 12.61 -31.69 -10.06
N CYS A 379 13.31 -32.14 -9.02
CA CYS A 379 13.69 -31.31 -7.88
C CYS A 379 14.65 -30.18 -8.27
N LEU A 380 15.60 -30.45 -9.17
CA LEU A 380 16.56 -29.46 -9.67
C LEU A 380 15.81 -28.31 -10.36
N ALA A 381 14.85 -28.62 -11.24
CA ALA A 381 14.03 -27.61 -11.91
C ALA A 381 13.15 -26.81 -10.95
N LYS A 382 12.46 -27.50 -10.01
CA LYS A 382 11.63 -26.87 -8.96
C LYS A 382 12.45 -25.91 -8.09
N LEU A 383 13.72 -26.24 -7.81
CA LEU A 383 14.64 -25.43 -7.01
C LEU A 383 15.11 -24.18 -7.76
N VAL A 384 15.56 -24.31 -9.01
CA VAL A 384 15.98 -23.16 -9.85
C VAL A 384 14.82 -22.20 -10.06
N TYR A 385 13.64 -22.71 -10.43
CA TYR A 385 12.47 -21.87 -10.74
C TYR A 385 11.94 -21.11 -9.52
N ALA A 386 11.90 -21.75 -8.34
CA ALA A 386 11.49 -21.09 -7.10
C ALA A 386 12.44 -19.93 -6.74
N ARG A 387 13.76 -20.16 -6.75
CA ARG A 387 14.75 -19.09 -6.49
C ARG A 387 14.67 -17.96 -7.51
N LEU A 388 14.42 -18.28 -8.78
CA LEU A 388 14.25 -17.28 -9.84
C LEU A 388 13.00 -16.41 -9.59
N PHE A 389 11.88 -17.01 -9.16
CA PHE A 389 10.68 -16.27 -8.79
C PHE A 389 10.90 -15.38 -7.55
N ASP A 390 11.52 -15.91 -6.48
CA ASP A 390 11.89 -15.15 -5.28
C ASP A 390 12.79 -13.95 -5.64
N TRP A 391 13.76 -14.16 -6.54
CA TRP A 391 14.66 -13.12 -7.01
C TRP A 391 13.95 -12.06 -7.85
N LEU A 392 13.04 -12.43 -8.77
CA LEU A 392 12.22 -11.47 -9.52
C LEU A 392 11.40 -10.57 -8.57
N VAL A 393 10.82 -11.14 -7.52
CA VAL A 393 10.10 -10.39 -6.48
C VAL A 393 11.06 -9.47 -5.70
N SER A 394 12.30 -9.90 -5.43
CA SER A 394 13.32 -9.06 -4.82
C SER A 394 13.75 -7.87 -5.70
N VAL A 395 13.82 -8.04 -7.03
CA VAL A 395 14.12 -6.97 -8.00
C VAL A 395 12.96 -5.98 -8.07
N ILE A 396 11.72 -6.46 -8.13
CA ILE A 396 10.51 -5.62 -8.04
C ILE A 396 10.59 -4.76 -6.77
N ASN A 397 10.74 -5.38 -5.60
CA ASN A 397 10.81 -4.69 -4.31
C ASN A 397 11.94 -3.66 -4.22
N SER A 398 13.14 -3.99 -4.73
CA SER A 398 14.29 -3.06 -4.80
C SER A 398 14.00 -1.80 -5.64
N SER A 399 12.91 -1.80 -6.44
CA SER A 399 12.48 -0.67 -7.27
C SER A 399 11.33 0.17 -6.67
N ILE A 400 10.64 -0.32 -5.64
CA ILE A 400 9.43 0.33 -5.06
C ILE A 400 9.45 0.52 -3.53
N CYS A 401 10.24 -0.26 -2.77
CA CYS A 401 10.24 -0.17 -1.32
C CYS A 401 10.95 1.11 -0.86
N ALA A 402 10.36 1.81 0.10
CA ALA A 402 10.98 2.97 0.74
C ALA A 402 11.78 2.55 1.99
N ASP A 403 12.74 3.39 2.39
CA ASP A 403 13.56 3.16 3.59
C ASP A 403 12.67 3.00 4.84
N PRO A 404 12.98 2.10 5.79
CA PRO A 404 12.15 1.85 6.98
C PRO A 404 11.81 3.10 7.80
N ASP A 405 12.74 4.06 7.91
CA ASP A 405 12.55 5.32 8.65
C ASP A 405 11.65 6.35 7.92
N SER A 406 11.36 6.13 6.64
CA SER A 406 10.62 7.08 5.78
C SER A 406 9.10 6.97 5.90
N TRP A 407 8.60 5.80 6.29
CA TRP A 407 7.18 5.49 6.46
C TRP A 407 6.84 5.19 7.92
N THR A 408 5.55 5.17 8.24
CA THR A 408 5.06 4.86 9.60
C THR A 408 3.83 3.98 9.63
N THR A 409 3.09 3.93 8.52
CA THR A 409 1.83 3.20 8.39
C THR A 409 1.70 2.57 7.01
N PHE A 410 0.85 1.56 6.86
CA PHE A 410 0.59 0.94 5.57
C PHE A 410 -0.89 0.60 5.33
N ILE A 411 -1.24 0.48 4.05
CA ILE A 411 -2.48 -0.15 3.58
C ILE A 411 -2.07 -1.37 2.75
N GLY A 412 -2.43 -2.56 3.23
CA GLY A 412 -2.18 -3.83 2.54
C GLY A 412 -3.31 -4.20 1.59
N LEU A 413 -2.99 -4.72 0.42
CA LEU A 413 -3.94 -5.29 -0.54
C LEU A 413 -3.62 -6.76 -0.72
N LEU A 414 -4.53 -7.66 -0.33
CA LEU A 414 -4.36 -9.10 -0.46
C LEU A 414 -5.15 -9.61 -1.67
N ASP A 415 -4.43 -10.06 -2.70
CA ASP A 415 -4.94 -10.71 -3.91
C ASP A 415 -4.50 -12.18 -3.88
N VAL A 416 -5.41 -13.06 -3.47
CA VAL A 416 -5.18 -14.51 -3.33
C VAL A 416 -5.90 -15.30 -4.40
N TYR A 417 -5.37 -16.46 -4.76
CA TYR A 417 -6.09 -17.43 -5.58
C TYR A 417 -7.46 -17.77 -4.98
N GLY A 418 -8.42 -18.16 -5.84
CA GLY A 418 -9.75 -18.57 -5.38
C GLY A 418 -9.74 -19.96 -4.73
N PHE A 419 -10.89 -20.38 -4.22
CA PHE A 419 -11.16 -21.78 -3.92
C PHE A 419 -11.14 -22.61 -5.22
N GLU A 420 -10.61 -23.84 -5.18
CA GLU A 420 -10.50 -24.71 -6.36
C GLU A 420 -11.10 -26.10 -6.10
N SER A 421 -12.01 -26.51 -6.97
CA SER A 421 -12.57 -27.87 -7.01
C SER A 421 -12.61 -28.37 -8.45
N PHE A 422 -11.77 -29.37 -8.72
CA PHE A 422 -11.64 -30.07 -10.00
C PHE A 422 -12.09 -31.53 -9.83
N PRO A 423 -12.23 -32.32 -10.93
CA PRO A 423 -12.44 -33.76 -10.81
C PRO A 423 -11.30 -34.46 -10.03
N ASN A 424 -10.05 -34.06 -10.30
CA ASN A 424 -8.85 -34.67 -9.78
C ASN A 424 -8.05 -33.69 -8.90
N ASN A 425 -8.40 -33.60 -7.61
CA ASN A 425 -7.69 -32.71 -6.66
C ASN A 425 -6.51 -33.43 -6.00
N SER A 426 -5.42 -32.68 -5.79
CA SER A 426 -4.14 -33.13 -5.21
C SER A 426 -3.73 -32.25 -4.01
N LEU A 427 -2.50 -32.42 -3.52
CA LEU A 427 -1.94 -31.65 -2.38
C LEU A 427 -2.00 -30.14 -2.64
N GLU A 428 -1.80 -29.73 -3.88
CA GLU A 428 -1.85 -28.33 -4.32
C GLU A 428 -3.24 -27.71 -4.07
N GLN A 429 -4.32 -28.40 -4.46
CA GLN A 429 -5.70 -27.95 -4.19
C GLN A 429 -6.06 -28.05 -2.70
N LEU A 430 -5.50 -29.01 -1.95
CA LEU A 430 -5.73 -29.11 -0.50
C LEU A 430 -5.14 -27.89 0.21
N CYS A 431 -3.91 -27.53 -0.14
CA CYS A 431 -3.23 -26.32 0.32
C CYS A 431 -4.00 -25.04 -0.08
N ILE A 432 -4.43 -24.93 -1.34
CA ILE A 432 -5.22 -23.79 -1.85
C ILE A 432 -6.53 -23.61 -1.07
N ASN A 433 -7.29 -24.69 -0.86
CA ASN A 433 -8.56 -24.62 -0.15
C ASN A 433 -8.37 -24.40 1.35
N TYR A 434 -7.34 -24.99 1.97
CA TYR A 434 -6.93 -24.70 3.35
C TYR A 434 -6.61 -23.22 3.57
N ALA A 435 -5.93 -22.55 2.62
CA ALA A 435 -5.69 -21.11 2.71
C ALA A 435 -6.97 -20.28 2.61
N ASN A 436 -7.92 -20.67 1.75
CA ASN A 436 -9.23 -20.03 1.67
C ASN A 436 -10.05 -20.26 2.95
N GLU A 437 -10.05 -21.48 3.50
CA GLU A 437 -10.68 -21.84 4.79
C GLU A 437 -10.16 -20.98 5.95
N LYS A 438 -8.85 -20.75 6.00
CA LYS A 438 -8.19 -19.88 6.99
C LYS A 438 -8.58 -18.40 6.84
N LEU A 439 -8.66 -17.89 5.61
CA LEU A 439 -9.08 -16.51 5.34
C LEU A 439 -10.58 -16.30 5.60
N GLN A 440 -11.39 -17.34 5.41
CA GLN A 440 -12.81 -17.34 5.83
C GLN A 440 -12.94 -17.40 7.35
N GLN A 441 -12.14 -18.19 8.08
CA GLN A 441 -12.17 -18.15 9.55
C GLN A 441 -11.64 -16.82 10.09
N HIS A 442 -10.66 -16.17 9.44
CA HIS A 442 -10.25 -14.81 9.80
C HIS A 442 -11.42 -13.82 9.66
N PHE A 443 -12.22 -13.95 8.59
CA PHE A 443 -13.44 -13.17 8.40
C PHE A 443 -14.50 -13.46 9.47
N VAL A 444 -14.82 -14.74 9.70
CA VAL A 444 -15.82 -15.19 10.69
C VAL A 444 -15.44 -14.78 12.11
N ALA A 445 -14.18 -14.99 12.51
CA ALA A 445 -13.68 -14.58 13.82
C ALA A 445 -13.75 -13.05 14.02
N HIS A 446 -13.38 -12.26 13.00
CA HIS A 446 -13.36 -10.79 13.11
C HIS A 446 -14.76 -10.15 13.06
N TYR A 447 -15.63 -10.60 12.14
CA TYR A 447 -16.93 -9.97 11.90
C TYR A 447 -18.12 -10.66 12.57
N LEU A 448 -18.07 -11.97 12.81
CA LEU A 448 -19.23 -12.71 13.30
C LEU A 448 -19.07 -13.16 14.77
N ARG A 449 -17.87 -13.57 15.19
CA ARG A 449 -17.58 -13.97 16.59
C ARG A 449 -17.23 -12.77 17.48
N ALA A 450 -16.11 -12.09 17.21
CA ALA A 450 -15.59 -11.03 18.08
C ALA A 450 -16.55 -9.86 18.30
N GLN A 451 -17.45 -9.59 17.33
CA GLN A 451 -18.47 -8.55 17.49
C GLN A 451 -19.55 -8.93 18.51
N GLN A 452 -20.02 -10.18 18.48
CA GLN A 452 -21.04 -10.67 19.41
C GLN A 452 -20.46 -10.89 20.81
N GLU A 453 -19.21 -11.36 20.91
CA GLU A 453 -18.44 -11.42 22.15
C GLU A 453 -18.26 -10.01 22.76
N GLU A 454 -17.92 -9.00 21.94
CA GLU A 454 -17.81 -7.61 22.38
C GLU A 454 -19.15 -7.05 22.89
N TYR A 455 -20.26 -7.28 22.18
CA TYR A 455 -21.59 -6.84 22.62
C TYR A 455 -22.00 -7.48 23.96
N ALA A 456 -21.73 -8.77 24.14
CA ALA A 456 -22.00 -9.49 25.39
C ALA A 456 -21.09 -9.02 26.53
N ALA A 457 -19.79 -8.81 26.28
CA ALA A 457 -18.82 -8.31 27.25
C ALA A 457 -19.14 -6.87 27.69
N GLU A 458 -19.65 -6.04 26.79
CA GLU A 458 -20.06 -4.66 27.05
C GLU A 458 -21.48 -4.54 27.64
N GLY A 459 -22.26 -5.63 27.66
CA GLY A 459 -23.56 -5.73 28.33
C GLY A 459 -24.75 -5.24 27.49
N LEU A 460 -24.64 -5.29 26.16
CA LEU A 460 -25.75 -4.94 25.27
C LEU A 460 -26.84 -6.02 25.28
N GLN A 461 -28.11 -5.61 25.15
CA GLN A 461 -29.20 -6.53 24.87
C GLN A 461 -29.12 -6.97 23.41
N TRP A 462 -28.59 -8.17 23.19
CA TRP A 462 -28.31 -8.73 21.87
C TRP A 462 -28.86 -10.16 21.75
N SER A 463 -29.56 -10.44 20.66
CA SER A 463 -29.91 -11.80 20.25
C SER A 463 -28.76 -12.38 19.43
N PHE A 464 -28.12 -13.45 19.93
CA PHE A 464 -27.05 -14.12 19.19
C PHE A 464 -27.54 -14.61 17.83
N VAL A 465 -26.92 -14.11 16.76
CA VAL A 465 -27.17 -14.56 15.40
C VAL A 465 -26.30 -15.78 15.16
N ASN A 466 -26.96 -16.90 14.86
CA ASN A 466 -26.29 -18.16 14.57
C ASN A 466 -25.57 -18.05 13.22
N TYR A 467 -24.31 -18.49 13.15
CA TYR A 467 -23.46 -18.37 11.96
C TYR A 467 -22.70 -19.68 11.72
N GLN A 468 -22.27 -19.92 10.48
CA GLN A 468 -21.47 -21.09 10.13
C GLN A 468 -20.01 -20.88 10.57
N ASP A 469 -19.59 -21.57 11.63
CA ASP A 469 -18.21 -21.55 12.13
C ASP A 469 -17.41 -22.69 11.49
N ASN A 470 -16.39 -22.36 10.69
CA ASN A 470 -15.60 -23.35 9.97
C ASN A 470 -14.37 -23.87 10.75
N GLN A 471 -14.29 -23.59 12.06
CA GLN A 471 -13.21 -24.09 12.92
C GLN A 471 -13.05 -25.61 12.84
N THR A 472 -14.14 -26.38 12.77
CA THR A 472 -14.09 -27.85 12.68
C THR A 472 -13.45 -28.38 11.40
N CYS A 473 -13.55 -27.62 10.30
CA CYS A 473 -12.85 -27.94 9.05
C CYS A 473 -11.34 -27.65 9.19
N LEU A 474 -10.98 -26.54 9.81
CA LEU A 474 -9.58 -26.21 10.11
C LEU A 474 -8.96 -27.22 11.06
N ASP A 475 -9.64 -27.60 12.16
CA ASP A 475 -9.14 -28.58 13.11
C ASP A 475 -8.91 -29.96 12.46
N LEU A 476 -9.81 -30.37 11.54
CA LEU A 476 -9.64 -31.55 10.70
C LEU A 476 -8.37 -31.46 9.81
N ILE A 477 -8.14 -30.32 9.17
CA ILE A 477 -7.00 -30.13 8.26
C ILE A 477 -5.68 -30.02 9.04
N GLU A 478 -5.60 -29.13 10.03
CA GLU A 478 -4.34 -28.64 10.62
C GLU A 478 -4.25 -28.66 12.16
N GLY A 479 -5.29 -29.18 12.83
CA GLY A 479 -5.40 -29.25 14.28
C GLY A 479 -4.35 -30.13 14.97
N SER A 480 -4.38 -30.12 16.30
CA SER A 480 -3.40 -30.78 17.16
C SER A 480 -4.11 -31.64 18.23
N PRO A 481 -3.65 -32.87 18.52
CA PRO A 481 -2.46 -33.52 17.95
C PRO A 481 -2.69 -34.22 16.60
N ILE A 482 -3.94 -34.59 16.26
CA ILE A 482 -4.28 -35.38 15.07
C ILE A 482 -5.04 -34.52 14.08
N SER A 483 -4.55 -34.46 12.84
CA SER A 483 -5.16 -33.77 11.70
C SER A 483 -4.62 -34.33 10.39
N ILE A 484 -5.23 -34.00 9.24
CA ILE A 484 -4.76 -34.45 7.92
C ILE A 484 -3.29 -34.04 7.70
N CYS A 485 -2.93 -32.81 8.09
CA CYS A 485 -1.57 -32.30 8.04
C CYS A 485 -0.61 -33.03 8.99
N SER A 486 -1.01 -33.37 10.23
CA SER A 486 -0.13 -34.11 11.14
C SER A 486 0.09 -35.55 10.68
N LEU A 487 -0.97 -36.25 10.24
CA LEU A 487 -0.90 -37.61 9.72
C LEU A 487 -0.03 -37.71 8.44
N MET A 488 -0.18 -36.77 7.50
CA MET A 488 0.73 -36.68 6.35
C MET A 488 2.17 -36.43 6.80
N ASN A 489 2.39 -35.50 7.74
CA ASN A 489 3.72 -35.18 8.25
C ASN A 489 4.36 -36.33 9.07
N GLU A 490 3.57 -37.27 9.58
CA GLU A 490 4.05 -38.50 10.22
C GLU A 490 4.44 -39.57 9.20
N GLU A 491 3.60 -39.87 8.20
CA GLU A 491 3.98 -40.76 7.09
C GLU A 491 5.20 -40.21 6.32
N CYS A 492 5.36 -38.88 6.24
CA CYS A 492 6.58 -38.24 5.72
C CYS A 492 7.85 -38.58 6.51
N ARG A 493 7.75 -38.94 7.80
CA ARG A 493 8.89 -39.30 8.68
C ARG A 493 9.18 -40.79 8.70
N LEU A 494 8.29 -41.63 8.17
CA LEU A 494 8.52 -43.07 8.11
C LEU A 494 9.48 -43.41 6.96
N ASN A 495 10.54 -44.15 7.28
CA ASN A 495 11.54 -44.63 6.32
C ASN A 495 11.05 -45.85 5.53
N ARG A 496 9.84 -45.75 4.97
CA ARG A 496 9.18 -46.75 4.12
C ARG A 496 8.54 -46.07 2.90
N PRO A 497 8.29 -46.78 1.79
CA PRO A 497 7.38 -46.28 0.76
C PRO A 497 5.99 -46.05 1.36
N SER A 498 5.33 -44.96 0.96
CA SER A 498 3.93 -44.70 1.33
C SER A 498 2.99 -45.60 0.55
N SER A 499 1.81 -45.89 1.11
CA SER A 499 0.72 -46.54 0.39
C SER A 499 -0.52 -45.65 0.48
N ALA A 500 -1.06 -45.28 -0.68
CA ALA A 500 -2.21 -44.39 -0.81
C ALA A 500 -3.43 -44.90 0.00
N ALA A 501 -3.76 -46.19 -0.14
CA ALA A 501 -4.84 -46.83 0.62
C ALA A 501 -4.56 -46.89 2.14
N GLN A 502 -3.30 -47.08 2.56
CA GLN A 502 -2.95 -47.04 3.99
C GLN A 502 -3.09 -45.62 4.55
N LEU A 503 -2.70 -44.59 3.79
CA LEU A 503 -2.89 -43.18 4.16
C LEU A 503 -4.38 -42.84 4.27
N GLN A 504 -5.21 -43.25 3.30
CA GLN A 504 -6.67 -43.09 3.36
C GLN A 504 -7.22 -43.74 4.63
N THR A 505 -6.98 -45.04 4.83
CA THR A 505 -7.48 -45.79 5.99
C THR A 505 -7.03 -45.15 7.31
N ARG A 506 -5.81 -44.60 7.35
CA ARG A 506 -5.25 -43.90 8.52
C ARG A 506 -5.92 -42.54 8.77
N ILE A 507 -6.22 -41.77 7.73
CA ILE A 507 -7.00 -40.53 7.82
C ILE A 507 -8.42 -40.85 8.30
N GLU A 508 -9.11 -41.76 7.63
CA GLU A 508 -10.49 -42.17 7.96
C GLU A 508 -10.61 -42.69 9.38
N SER A 509 -9.74 -43.60 9.82
CA SER A 509 -9.83 -44.18 11.18
C SER A 509 -9.43 -43.21 12.30
N ALA A 510 -8.45 -42.33 12.07
CA ALA A 510 -8.00 -41.37 13.09
C ALA A 510 -8.90 -40.12 13.21
N LEU A 511 -9.68 -39.80 12.18
CA LEU A 511 -10.50 -38.59 12.09
C LEU A 511 -12.00 -38.88 11.88
N ALA A 512 -12.43 -40.14 12.06
CA ALA A 512 -13.80 -40.63 11.86
C ALA A 512 -14.91 -39.84 12.57
N GLY A 513 -14.58 -39.15 13.67
CA GLY A 513 -15.52 -38.34 14.44
C GLY A 513 -15.72 -36.90 13.93
N SER A 514 -15.00 -36.47 12.89
CA SER A 514 -15.13 -35.11 12.36
C SER A 514 -16.33 -34.97 11.41
N PRO A 515 -17.24 -34.00 11.61
CA PRO A 515 -18.37 -33.77 10.70
C PRO A 515 -17.91 -33.26 9.33
N CYS A 516 -16.68 -32.75 9.21
CA CYS A 516 -16.13 -32.23 7.96
C CYS A 516 -15.42 -33.30 7.10
N LEU A 517 -15.38 -34.56 7.54
CA LEU A 517 -14.73 -35.66 6.80
C LEU A 517 -15.77 -36.55 6.09
N GLY A 518 -15.81 -36.45 4.75
CA GLY A 518 -16.59 -37.33 3.89
C GLY A 518 -15.76 -38.48 3.30
N HIS A 519 -16.45 -39.49 2.79
CA HIS A 519 -15.83 -40.69 2.21
C HIS A 519 -16.66 -41.21 1.02
N ASP A 520 -15.99 -41.70 -0.02
CA ASP A 520 -16.63 -42.16 -1.27
C ASP A 520 -16.56 -43.69 -1.38
N LYS A 521 -17.60 -44.38 -0.90
CA LYS A 521 -17.66 -45.86 -0.87
C LYS A 521 -17.75 -46.51 -2.26
N LEU A 522 -17.89 -45.72 -3.33
CA LEU A 522 -18.04 -46.19 -4.70
C LEU A 522 -16.77 -45.98 -5.54
N SER A 523 -15.83 -45.16 -5.07
CA SER A 523 -14.53 -44.98 -5.71
C SER A 523 -13.65 -46.23 -5.53
N GLN A 524 -13.03 -46.68 -6.63
CA GLN A 524 -11.92 -47.64 -6.55
C GLN A 524 -10.56 -46.94 -6.33
N GLU A 525 -10.48 -45.63 -6.56
CA GLU A 525 -9.25 -44.85 -6.31
C GLU A 525 -9.23 -44.30 -4.87
N PRO A 526 -8.10 -44.47 -4.15
CA PRO A 526 -8.02 -44.17 -2.74
C PRO A 526 -8.01 -42.66 -2.49
N SER A 527 -9.06 -42.15 -1.84
CA SER A 527 -9.36 -40.73 -1.72
C SER A 527 -10.13 -40.41 -0.44
N PHE A 528 -10.09 -39.17 0.00
CA PHE A 528 -10.93 -38.65 1.11
C PHE A 528 -11.66 -37.39 0.65
N ILE A 529 -12.78 -37.05 1.29
CA ILE A 529 -13.52 -35.82 1.01
C ILE A 529 -13.41 -34.89 2.22
N VAL A 530 -13.07 -33.62 1.98
CA VAL A 530 -13.20 -32.56 2.99
C VAL A 530 -14.41 -31.71 2.66
N VAL A 531 -15.29 -31.50 3.64
CA VAL A 531 -16.43 -30.58 3.54
C VAL A 531 -15.96 -29.20 3.96
N HIS A 532 -15.54 -28.40 2.98
CA HIS A 532 -15.13 -27.03 3.16
C HIS A 532 -16.33 -26.09 3.28
N TYR A 533 -16.11 -24.84 3.72
CA TYR A 533 -17.13 -23.78 3.70
C TYR A 533 -17.77 -23.57 2.30
N ALA A 534 -17.02 -23.82 1.23
CA ALA A 534 -17.49 -23.76 -0.17
C ALA A 534 -17.95 -25.12 -0.74
N GLY A 535 -18.18 -26.13 0.12
CA GLY A 535 -18.70 -27.45 -0.25
C GLY A 535 -17.68 -28.59 -0.26
N PRO A 536 -18.12 -29.83 -0.57
CA PRO A 536 -17.30 -31.03 -0.50
C PRO A 536 -16.29 -31.14 -1.67
N VAL A 537 -15.02 -31.41 -1.34
CA VAL A 537 -13.94 -31.62 -2.33
C VAL A 537 -13.25 -32.96 -2.08
N ARG A 538 -13.14 -33.78 -3.14
CA ARG A 538 -12.48 -35.12 -3.11
C ARG A 538 -11.00 -35.00 -3.45
N TYR A 539 -10.13 -35.42 -2.54
CA TYR A 539 -8.67 -35.43 -2.68
C TYR A 539 -8.13 -36.83 -2.87
N HIS A 540 -7.29 -37.03 -3.90
CA HIS A 540 -6.66 -38.31 -4.18
C HIS A 540 -5.43 -38.49 -3.28
N THR A 541 -5.29 -39.65 -2.63
CA THR A 541 -4.18 -39.92 -1.69
C THR A 541 -2.86 -40.29 -2.38
N ALA A 542 -2.92 -40.67 -3.66
CA ALA A 542 -1.76 -41.01 -4.46
C ALA A 542 -0.78 -39.83 -4.57
N GLY A 543 0.48 -40.04 -4.15
CA GLY A 543 1.55 -39.05 -4.24
C GLY A 543 1.51 -37.92 -3.21
N LEU A 544 0.53 -37.86 -2.28
CA LEU A 544 0.45 -36.78 -1.28
C LEU A 544 1.69 -36.74 -0.37
N VAL A 545 2.14 -37.89 0.12
CA VAL A 545 3.30 -38.00 1.03
C VAL A 545 4.60 -37.67 0.32
N GLU A 546 4.72 -38.05 -0.95
CA GLU A 546 5.87 -37.80 -1.82
C GLU A 546 5.97 -36.31 -2.16
N LYS A 547 4.85 -35.69 -2.56
CA LYS A 547 4.75 -34.23 -2.75
C LYS A 547 5.01 -33.45 -1.46
N ASN A 548 4.51 -33.93 -0.31
CA ASN A 548 4.69 -33.25 0.97
C ASN A 548 6.13 -33.40 1.53
N LYS A 549 6.83 -34.52 1.25
CA LYS A 549 8.24 -34.71 1.62
C LYS A 549 9.13 -33.62 1.01
N ASP A 550 8.93 -33.27 -0.27
CA ASP A 550 9.72 -32.27 -1.03
C ASP A 550 11.24 -32.30 -0.71
N PRO A 551 11.89 -33.49 -0.81
CA PRO A 551 13.25 -33.65 -0.34
C PRO A 551 14.21 -33.00 -1.32
N VAL A 552 14.68 -31.79 -1.02
CA VAL A 552 15.78 -31.15 -1.76
C VAL A 552 17.09 -31.82 -1.36
N PRO A 553 17.75 -32.60 -2.24
CA PRO A 553 19.03 -33.21 -1.92
C PRO A 553 20.12 -32.13 -1.90
N PRO A 554 21.02 -32.12 -0.90
CA PRO A 554 22.04 -31.08 -0.77
C PRO A 554 23.02 -31.07 -1.94
N GLU A 555 23.16 -32.19 -2.66
CA GLU A 555 24.04 -32.25 -3.84
C GLU A 555 23.50 -31.40 -5.00
N LEU A 556 22.18 -31.28 -5.17
CA LEU A 556 21.59 -30.41 -6.20
C LEU A 556 21.87 -28.92 -5.94
N THR A 557 21.86 -28.50 -4.67
CA THR A 557 22.20 -27.12 -4.29
C THR A 557 23.69 -26.85 -4.53
N ARG A 558 24.56 -27.80 -4.15
CA ARG A 558 26.02 -27.72 -4.37
C ARG A 558 26.39 -27.72 -5.86
N LEU A 559 25.68 -28.48 -6.69
CA LEU A 559 25.83 -28.45 -8.14
C LEU A 559 25.50 -27.05 -8.71
N LEU A 560 24.39 -26.45 -8.28
CA LEU A 560 23.99 -25.11 -8.74
C LEU A 560 24.97 -24.01 -8.27
N GLN A 561 25.52 -24.11 -7.06
CA GLN A 561 26.60 -23.23 -6.56
C GLN A 561 27.89 -23.32 -7.40
N GLN A 562 28.10 -24.39 -8.18
CA GLN A 562 29.25 -24.57 -9.09
C GLN A 562 29.00 -24.05 -10.53
N SER A 563 27.76 -23.65 -10.86
CA SER A 563 27.45 -23.09 -12.18
C SER A 563 28.32 -21.87 -12.49
N GLN A 564 28.73 -21.74 -13.75
CA GLN A 564 29.42 -20.54 -14.22
C GLN A 564 28.48 -19.42 -14.70
N ASP A 565 27.17 -19.64 -14.68
CA ASP A 565 26.18 -18.66 -15.10
C ASP A 565 26.06 -17.48 -14.09
N PRO A 566 26.05 -16.21 -14.54
CA PRO A 566 25.96 -15.06 -13.63
C PRO A 566 24.67 -14.99 -12.80
N LEU A 567 23.54 -15.41 -13.35
CA LEU A 567 22.26 -15.41 -12.65
C LEU A 567 22.22 -16.56 -11.64
N LEU A 568 22.61 -17.78 -12.02
CA LEU A 568 22.59 -18.92 -11.09
C LEU A 568 23.50 -18.68 -9.87
N LYS A 569 24.65 -18.00 -10.02
CA LYS A 569 25.50 -17.58 -8.89
C LYS A 569 24.82 -16.59 -7.91
N VAL A 570 23.86 -15.79 -8.40
CA VAL A 570 23.06 -14.86 -7.58
C VAL A 570 21.88 -15.59 -6.92
N LEU A 571 21.27 -16.56 -7.61
CA LEU A 571 20.20 -17.40 -7.07
C LEU A 571 20.69 -18.43 -6.03
N PHE A 572 21.94 -18.88 -6.19
CA PHE A 572 22.60 -19.90 -5.37
C PHE A 572 23.97 -19.39 -4.90
N PRO A 573 24.02 -18.41 -3.97
CA PRO A 573 25.27 -17.97 -3.37
C PRO A 573 25.95 -19.14 -2.61
N PRO A 574 27.29 -19.14 -2.51
CA PRO A 574 27.98 -20.06 -1.62
C PRO A 574 27.64 -19.75 -0.16
N ASP A 575 27.43 -20.78 0.65
CA ASP A 575 27.06 -20.61 2.06
C ASP A 575 28.16 -19.88 2.86
N PRO A 576 27.83 -18.83 3.63
CA PRO A 576 28.81 -18.07 4.38
C PRO A 576 29.34 -18.87 5.57
N GLU A 577 30.54 -19.44 5.38
CA GLU A 577 31.31 -20.24 6.33
C GLU A 577 30.71 -21.61 6.70
N GLU A 578 31.18 -22.68 6.05
CA GLU A 578 31.32 -24.00 6.70
C GLU A 578 32.42 -23.91 7.80
N LYS A 579 32.20 -23.07 8.83
CA LYS A 579 32.91 -23.20 10.10
C LYS A 579 32.50 -24.54 10.71
N SER A 580 33.49 -25.33 11.07
CA SER A 580 33.34 -26.70 11.55
C SER A 580 32.46 -26.78 12.81
N GLN A 581 31.16 -26.99 12.61
CA GLN A 581 30.25 -27.36 13.68
C GLN A 581 30.49 -28.84 14.01
N GLU A 582 31.22 -29.07 15.08
CA GLU A 582 31.12 -30.33 15.82
C GLU A 582 29.67 -30.41 16.36
N GLU A 583 28.81 -31.17 15.68
CA GLU A 583 27.43 -31.43 16.10
C GLU A 583 27.41 -31.93 17.56
N PRO A 584 26.83 -31.17 18.52
CA PRO A 584 26.81 -31.58 19.91
C PRO A 584 26.04 -32.89 20.08
N SER A 585 26.61 -33.81 20.85
CA SER A 585 26.15 -35.20 20.89
C SER A 585 24.74 -35.38 21.48
N GLY A 586 23.74 -35.36 20.61
CA GLY A 586 22.45 -36.04 20.83
C GLY A 586 21.40 -35.30 21.65
N GLN A 587 20.69 -34.37 21.00
CA GLN A 587 19.25 -34.18 21.23
C GLN A 587 18.57 -33.51 20.04
N SER A 588 17.32 -33.91 19.75
CA SER A 588 16.44 -33.39 18.69
C SER A 588 17.06 -33.28 17.28
N ARG A 589 16.84 -34.32 16.44
CA ARG A 589 16.87 -34.12 14.97
C ARG A 589 15.93 -32.97 14.63
N THR A 590 16.42 -31.94 13.95
CA THR A 590 15.58 -30.86 13.41
C THR A 590 14.48 -31.48 12.54
N PRO A 591 13.19 -31.11 12.74
CA PRO A 591 12.10 -31.75 12.03
C PRO A 591 12.18 -31.45 10.54
N VAL A 592 12.05 -32.49 9.71
CA VAL A 592 12.03 -32.35 8.24
C VAL A 592 10.91 -31.39 7.85
N LEU A 593 11.27 -30.22 7.33
CA LEU A 593 10.32 -29.17 6.93
C LEU A 593 9.61 -29.58 5.63
N THR A 594 8.49 -30.28 5.79
CA THR A 594 7.58 -30.68 4.71
C THR A 594 6.93 -29.46 4.03
N VAL A 595 6.37 -29.64 2.83
CA VAL A 595 5.66 -28.57 2.10
C VAL A 595 4.54 -27.99 2.95
N VAL A 596 3.70 -28.85 3.55
CA VAL A 596 2.58 -28.44 4.39
C VAL A 596 3.05 -27.69 5.64
N SER A 597 4.20 -28.05 6.23
CA SER A 597 4.76 -27.31 7.37
C SER A 597 5.22 -25.91 6.96
N LYS A 598 5.92 -25.78 5.82
CA LYS A 598 6.35 -24.49 5.26
C LYS A 598 5.13 -23.62 4.87
N PHE A 599 4.12 -24.24 4.27
CA PHE A 599 2.88 -23.61 3.85
C PHE A 599 2.08 -23.07 5.04
N LYS A 600 1.90 -23.89 6.10
CA LYS A 600 1.25 -23.47 7.34
C LYS A 600 1.97 -22.28 7.97
N ALA A 601 3.30 -22.34 8.15
CA ALA A 601 4.07 -21.22 8.71
C ALA A 601 3.96 -19.94 7.86
N SER A 602 4.01 -20.05 6.53
CA SER A 602 3.83 -18.90 5.62
C SER A 602 2.43 -18.28 5.70
N LEU A 603 1.40 -19.10 5.93
CA LEU A 603 0.02 -18.65 6.07
C LEU A 603 -0.25 -18.07 7.48
N GLU A 604 0.34 -18.63 8.53
CA GLU A 604 0.34 -18.08 9.88
C GLU A 604 1.01 -16.70 9.92
N GLN A 605 2.12 -16.49 9.19
CA GLN A 605 2.75 -15.18 9.04
C GLN A 605 1.81 -14.16 8.36
N LEU A 606 1.12 -14.55 7.28
CA LEU A 606 0.14 -13.68 6.61
C LEU A 606 -1.03 -13.33 7.55
N LEU A 607 -1.58 -14.31 8.27
CA LEU A 607 -2.64 -14.09 9.25
C LEU A 607 -2.19 -13.20 10.40
N GLN A 608 -0.93 -13.32 10.87
CA GLN A 608 -0.37 -12.42 11.88
C GLN A 608 -0.31 -10.96 11.39
N VAL A 609 0.00 -10.72 10.11
CA VAL A 609 -0.08 -9.39 9.51
C VAL A 609 -1.53 -8.89 9.49
N LEU A 610 -2.49 -9.71 9.05
CA LEU A 610 -3.92 -9.33 9.02
C LEU A 610 -4.52 -9.07 10.41
N HIS A 611 -4.12 -9.84 11.42
CA HIS A 611 -4.51 -9.61 12.82
C HIS A 611 -3.90 -8.31 13.40
N SER A 612 -2.82 -7.79 12.82
CA SER A 612 -2.20 -6.51 13.21
C SER A 612 -2.81 -5.28 12.51
N THR A 613 -3.75 -5.50 11.58
CA THR A 613 -4.41 -4.44 10.79
C THR A 613 -5.91 -4.39 11.09
N THR A 614 -6.58 -3.32 10.68
CA THR A 614 -8.03 -3.35 10.49
C THR A 614 -8.32 -3.96 9.11
N PRO A 615 -9.01 -5.11 9.02
CA PRO A 615 -9.39 -5.70 7.75
C PRO A 615 -10.62 -5.02 7.15
N HIS A 616 -10.76 -5.16 5.83
CA HIS A 616 -11.91 -4.76 5.01
C HIS A 616 -12.04 -5.79 3.88
N TYR A 617 -13.26 -6.20 3.51
CA TYR A 617 -13.46 -7.30 2.57
C TYR A 617 -14.18 -6.88 1.29
N ILE A 618 -13.69 -7.40 0.17
CA ILE A 618 -14.34 -7.31 -1.15
C ILE A 618 -14.53 -8.72 -1.69
N ARG A 619 -15.78 -9.07 -2.03
CA ARG A 619 -16.18 -10.35 -2.62
C ARG A 619 -16.44 -10.15 -4.11
N CYS A 620 -15.51 -10.63 -4.92
CA CYS A 620 -15.59 -10.64 -6.38
C CYS A 620 -16.39 -11.86 -6.86
N ILE A 621 -17.43 -11.64 -7.66
CA ILE A 621 -18.32 -12.68 -8.19
C ILE A 621 -18.19 -12.75 -9.71
N LYS A 622 -18.06 -13.96 -10.24
CA LYS A 622 -18.06 -14.27 -11.68
C LYS A 622 -19.51 -14.54 -12.12
N PRO A 623 -20.15 -13.69 -12.94
CA PRO A 623 -21.58 -13.87 -13.28
C PRO A 623 -21.84 -14.96 -14.32
N ASN A 624 -20.82 -15.40 -15.06
CA ASN A 624 -20.91 -16.53 -15.98
C ASN A 624 -19.54 -17.16 -16.22
N SER A 625 -19.46 -18.47 -16.40
CA SER A 625 -18.21 -19.18 -16.67
C SER A 625 -17.54 -18.80 -18.00
N GLN A 626 -18.34 -18.44 -19.00
CA GLN A 626 -17.94 -18.20 -20.39
C GLN A 626 -17.15 -16.89 -20.60
N GLY A 627 -17.12 -15.99 -19.62
CA GLY A 627 -16.42 -14.70 -19.73
C GLY A 627 -17.13 -13.66 -20.59
N GLN A 628 -18.45 -13.78 -20.78
CA GLN A 628 -19.23 -12.93 -21.67
C GLN A 628 -19.91 -11.78 -20.92
N ALA A 629 -19.91 -10.59 -21.50
CA ALA A 629 -20.62 -9.44 -20.93
C ALA A 629 -22.15 -9.62 -21.02
N GLN A 630 -22.88 -9.04 -20.07
CA GLN A 630 -24.36 -9.06 -20.01
C GLN A 630 -25.00 -10.45 -19.84
N MET A 631 -24.21 -11.48 -19.49
CA MET A 631 -24.67 -12.83 -19.18
C MET A 631 -24.57 -13.10 -17.68
N PHE A 632 -25.64 -13.62 -17.07
CA PHE A 632 -25.75 -13.90 -15.64
C PHE A 632 -26.40 -15.27 -15.44
N HIS A 633 -25.60 -16.26 -15.01
CA HIS A 633 -26.10 -17.62 -14.71
C HIS A 633 -26.46 -17.72 -13.23
N LEU A 634 -27.74 -17.90 -12.96
CA LEU A 634 -28.30 -17.94 -11.60
C LEU A 634 -27.63 -18.99 -10.72
N GLU A 635 -27.42 -20.21 -11.24
CA GLU A 635 -26.82 -21.33 -10.49
C GLU A 635 -25.35 -21.08 -10.13
N GLU A 636 -24.56 -20.52 -11.06
CA GLU A 636 -23.14 -20.21 -10.82
C GLU A 636 -22.96 -19.08 -9.81
N VAL A 637 -23.84 -18.06 -9.85
CA VAL A 637 -23.81 -16.97 -8.86
C VAL A 637 -24.34 -17.44 -7.51
N LEU A 638 -25.40 -18.25 -7.47
CA LEU A 638 -25.95 -18.81 -6.23
C LEU A 638 -24.89 -19.63 -5.47
N SER A 639 -24.20 -20.54 -6.16
CA SER A 639 -23.13 -21.33 -5.54
C SER A 639 -21.97 -20.48 -5.02
N GLN A 640 -21.64 -19.37 -5.68
CA GLN A 640 -20.66 -18.38 -5.18
C GLN A 640 -21.17 -17.58 -3.96
N LEU A 641 -22.46 -17.27 -3.89
CA LEU A 641 -23.08 -16.56 -2.76
C LEU A 641 -23.12 -17.43 -1.50
N GLU A 642 -23.51 -18.70 -1.67
CA GLU A 642 -23.44 -19.75 -0.65
C GLU A 642 -21.99 -19.91 -0.16
N ALA A 643 -21.05 -20.16 -1.07
CA ALA A 643 -19.63 -20.32 -0.74
C ALA A 643 -19.02 -19.08 -0.07
N CYS A 644 -19.52 -17.86 -0.31
CA CYS A 644 -19.01 -16.67 0.37
C CYS A 644 -19.55 -16.48 1.80
N GLY A 645 -20.62 -17.19 2.21
CA GLY A 645 -21.35 -16.91 3.46
C GLY A 645 -21.98 -15.51 3.48
N LEU A 646 -22.47 -15.04 2.33
CA LEU A 646 -22.88 -13.64 2.18
C LEU A 646 -24.18 -13.33 2.94
N VAL A 647 -25.12 -14.28 3.02
CA VAL A 647 -26.41 -14.08 3.68
C VAL A 647 -26.23 -13.92 5.20
N GLU A 648 -25.41 -14.77 5.82
CA GLU A 648 -25.02 -14.65 7.23
C GLU A 648 -24.28 -13.34 7.53
N THR A 649 -23.41 -12.92 6.60
CA THR A 649 -22.72 -11.62 6.66
C THR A 649 -23.71 -10.45 6.67
N ILE A 650 -24.73 -10.50 5.82
CA ILE A 650 -25.77 -9.46 5.72
C ILE A 650 -26.62 -9.45 6.99
N HIS A 651 -27.09 -10.60 7.49
CA HIS A 651 -27.88 -10.66 8.74
C HIS A 651 -27.13 -10.06 9.94
N ILE A 652 -25.86 -10.43 10.15
CA ILE A 652 -25.06 -9.92 11.27
C ILE A 652 -24.75 -8.43 11.11
N SER A 653 -24.53 -7.96 9.88
CA SER A 653 -24.31 -6.53 9.60
C SER A 653 -25.58 -5.69 9.77
N ALA A 654 -26.75 -6.21 9.37
CA ALA A 654 -28.03 -5.51 9.43
C ALA A 654 -28.55 -5.34 10.86
N ALA A 655 -28.28 -6.32 11.73
CA ALA A 655 -28.64 -6.23 13.15
C ALA A 655 -27.60 -5.46 13.99
N GLY A 656 -26.32 -5.51 13.63
CA GLY A 656 -25.21 -5.05 14.47
C GLY A 656 -24.96 -3.54 14.51
N PHE A 657 -24.10 -3.12 15.46
CA PHE A 657 -23.58 -1.75 15.58
C PHE A 657 -22.17 -1.66 14.98
N PRO A 658 -22.00 -1.07 13.78
CA PRO A 658 -20.69 -1.02 13.11
C PRO A 658 -19.71 -0.05 13.77
N ILE A 659 -20.19 1.07 14.32
CA ILE A 659 -19.32 2.12 14.89
C ILE A 659 -19.17 1.93 16.40
N ARG A 660 -17.91 1.88 16.86
CA ARG A 660 -17.53 1.55 18.25
C ARG A 660 -16.41 2.47 18.70
N VAL A 661 -16.62 3.21 19.78
CA VAL A 661 -15.66 4.21 20.29
C VAL A 661 -15.56 4.09 21.81
N SER A 662 -14.35 4.03 22.39
CA SER A 662 -14.20 4.04 23.85
C SER A 662 -14.76 5.35 24.44
N HIS A 663 -15.32 5.31 25.66
CA HIS A 663 -15.91 6.50 26.30
C HIS A 663 -14.92 7.67 26.32
N ARG A 664 -13.63 7.39 26.59
CA ARG A 664 -12.56 8.39 26.55
C ARG A 664 -12.37 9.00 25.16
N ASN A 665 -12.20 8.19 24.12
CA ASN A 665 -11.96 8.70 22.76
C ASN A 665 -13.19 9.44 22.21
N PHE A 666 -14.40 9.02 22.62
CA PHE A 666 -15.64 9.70 22.27
C PHE A 666 -15.69 11.09 22.91
N VAL A 667 -15.44 11.21 24.21
CA VAL A 667 -15.41 12.51 24.92
C VAL A 667 -14.30 13.41 24.36
N GLU A 668 -13.05 12.92 24.21
CA GLU A 668 -11.93 13.70 23.64
C GLU A 668 -12.22 14.21 22.21
N ARG A 669 -13.03 13.47 21.43
CA ARG A 669 -13.38 13.83 20.04
C ARG A 669 -14.59 14.76 19.93
N TYR A 670 -15.59 14.58 20.79
CA TYR A 670 -16.92 15.23 20.68
C TYR A 670 -17.26 16.22 21.79
N GLU A 671 -16.41 16.45 22.81
CA GLU A 671 -16.62 17.50 23.83
C GLU A 671 -16.91 18.87 23.20
N LEU A 672 -16.32 19.15 22.03
CA LEU A 672 -16.57 20.34 21.21
C LEU A 672 -18.06 20.61 20.96
N LEU A 673 -18.90 19.57 20.86
CA LEU A 673 -20.35 19.68 20.62
C LEU A 673 -21.10 20.34 21.78
N ARG A 674 -20.59 20.27 23.02
CA ARG A 674 -21.23 20.91 24.20
C ARG A 674 -21.40 22.42 24.01
N ARG A 675 -20.59 23.05 23.14
CA ARG A 675 -20.71 24.47 22.75
C ARG A 675 -21.98 24.81 21.95
N LEU A 676 -22.71 23.81 21.45
CA LEU A 676 -23.97 24.00 20.72
C LEU A 676 -25.20 24.08 21.64
N CYS A 677 -25.06 23.79 22.93
CA CYS A 677 -26.16 23.79 23.91
C CYS A 677 -25.92 24.86 25.00
N PRO A 678 -26.53 26.06 24.90
CA PRO A 678 -26.36 27.13 25.90
C PRO A 678 -27.07 26.89 27.25
N GLY A 679 -27.77 25.76 27.43
CA GLY A 679 -28.73 25.55 28.52
C GLY A 679 -28.15 25.03 29.83
N THR A 680 -27.08 24.23 29.78
CA THR A 680 -26.41 23.69 30.98
C THR A 680 -25.22 24.58 31.36
N ALA A 681 -25.40 25.40 32.40
CA ALA A 681 -24.30 26.15 32.98
C ALA A 681 -23.23 25.18 33.54
N PRO A 682 -21.93 25.43 33.35
CA PRO A 682 -20.88 24.58 33.89
C PRO A 682 -20.91 24.65 35.43
N SER A 683 -21.09 23.49 36.07
CA SER A 683 -21.04 23.38 37.53
C SER A 683 -19.65 23.77 38.04
N GLN A 684 -19.59 24.87 38.81
CA GLN A 684 -18.34 25.46 39.28
C GLN A 684 -17.73 24.66 40.44
N SER A 685 -17.07 23.54 40.12
CA SER A 685 -16.31 22.76 41.12
C SER A 685 -15.16 21.96 40.49
N ALA A 686 -14.15 22.67 39.99
CA ALA A 686 -12.86 22.10 39.59
C ALA A 686 -11.73 23.10 39.89
N ASP A 687 -11.48 23.31 41.18
CA ASP A 687 -10.36 24.11 41.68
C ASP A 687 -9.01 23.48 41.26
N GLU A 688 -7.94 24.28 41.12
CA GLU A 688 -6.66 23.89 40.51
C GLU A 688 -5.75 23.05 41.43
N GLY A 689 -6.35 22.07 42.12
CA GLY A 689 -5.65 21.11 42.98
C GLY A 689 -5.09 19.91 42.20
N ARG A 690 -3.77 19.87 41.97
CA ARG A 690 -3.06 18.64 41.57
C ARG A 690 -3.05 17.64 42.73
N SER A 691 -4.02 16.73 42.73
CA SER A 691 -4.00 15.51 43.53
C SER A 691 -4.38 14.32 42.63
N GLU A 692 -3.78 13.16 42.88
CA GLU A 692 -4.00 11.95 42.06
C GLU A 692 -5.45 11.47 42.24
N ARG A 693 -6.27 11.62 41.19
CA ARG A 693 -7.68 11.21 41.23
C ARG A 693 -7.76 9.69 41.14
N SER A 694 -8.52 9.07 42.03
CA SER A 694 -8.81 7.64 41.94
C SER A 694 -9.55 7.31 40.62
N PRO A 695 -9.30 6.14 39.99
CA PRO A 695 -9.89 5.82 38.68
C PRO A 695 -11.42 5.82 38.68
N ARG A 696 -12.06 5.51 39.82
CA ARG A 696 -13.52 5.59 39.98
C ARG A 696 -14.08 7.01 39.81
N ALA A 697 -13.35 8.03 40.24
CA ALA A 697 -13.77 9.43 40.11
C ALA A 697 -13.60 9.95 38.67
N GLU A 698 -12.55 9.51 37.98
CA GLU A 698 -12.31 9.83 36.57
C GLU A 698 -13.38 9.20 35.66
N GLN A 699 -13.73 7.93 35.91
CA GLN A 699 -14.76 7.22 35.16
C GLN A 699 -16.18 7.83 35.35
N ALA A 700 -16.53 8.24 36.57
CA ALA A 700 -17.77 8.99 36.82
C ALA A 700 -17.79 10.36 36.13
N THR A 701 -16.64 11.04 36.04
CA THR A 701 -16.52 12.33 35.33
C THR A 701 -16.74 12.14 33.82
N LEU A 702 -16.14 11.10 33.23
CA LEU A 702 -16.34 10.74 31.82
C LEU A 702 -17.81 10.41 31.50
N GLN A 703 -18.51 9.72 32.39
CA GLN A 703 -19.91 9.34 32.19
C GLN A 703 -20.85 10.56 32.14
N ALA A 704 -20.62 11.57 32.98
CA ALA A 704 -21.37 12.84 32.94
C ALA A 704 -21.06 13.64 31.67
N LEU A 705 -19.78 13.77 31.30
CA LEU A 705 -19.36 14.44 30.05
C LEU A 705 -19.93 13.77 28.80
N PHE A 706 -20.10 12.45 28.85
CA PHE A 706 -20.71 11.65 27.79
C PHE A 706 -22.22 11.90 27.67
N GLN A 707 -22.96 11.92 28.78
CA GLN A 707 -24.40 12.23 28.79
C GLN A 707 -24.69 13.65 28.26
N ASP A 708 -23.87 14.63 28.64
CA ASP A 708 -23.89 15.99 28.08
C ASP A 708 -23.81 16.00 26.53
N ILE A 709 -22.97 15.15 25.95
CA ILE A 709 -22.81 15.05 24.49
C ILE A 709 -24.02 14.33 23.86
N LEU A 710 -24.55 13.27 24.48
CA LEU A 710 -25.76 12.60 23.99
C LEU A 710 -26.98 13.53 23.97
N HIS A 711 -27.12 14.42 24.96
CA HIS A 711 -28.18 15.43 24.97
C HIS A 711 -28.11 16.43 23.79
N THR A 712 -26.98 16.52 23.06
CA THR A 712 -26.90 17.32 21.82
C THR A 712 -27.51 16.62 20.60
N LEU A 713 -27.66 15.29 20.61
CA LEU A 713 -28.12 14.50 19.45
C LEU A 713 -29.52 14.92 18.93
N PRO A 714 -30.56 15.13 19.76
CA PRO A 714 -31.87 15.55 19.25
C PRO A 714 -31.84 16.92 18.56
N ALA A 715 -31.05 17.86 19.09
CA ALA A 715 -30.88 19.18 18.48
C ALA A 715 -30.13 19.11 17.13
N LEU A 716 -29.10 18.24 17.04
CA LEU A 716 -28.39 17.98 15.79
C LEU A 716 -29.30 17.28 14.75
N ALA A 717 -30.18 16.37 15.18
CA ALA A 717 -31.15 15.70 14.30
C ALA A 717 -32.19 16.68 13.74
N GLN A 718 -32.77 17.53 14.61
CA GLN A 718 -33.71 18.57 14.21
C GLN A 718 -33.08 19.62 13.28
N ALA A 719 -31.79 19.93 13.47
CA ALA A 719 -31.02 20.81 12.58
C ALA A 719 -30.59 20.13 11.26
N ALA A 720 -30.73 18.81 11.15
CA ALA A 720 -30.39 18.02 9.96
C ALA A 720 -31.61 17.64 9.10
N ALA A 721 -32.82 17.71 9.64
CA ALA A 721 -34.05 17.28 8.97
C ALA A 721 -34.58 18.30 7.95
N THR A 722 -35.08 17.78 6.82
CA THR A 722 -35.81 18.53 5.79
C THR A 722 -37.15 19.07 6.33
N PRO A 723 -37.77 20.09 5.70
CA PRO A 723 -38.98 20.72 6.26
C PRO A 723 -40.20 19.81 6.39
N GLY A 724 -40.27 18.70 5.65
CA GLY A 724 -41.39 17.73 5.68
C GLY A 724 -41.29 16.72 6.82
N ASP A 725 -40.11 16.14 7.05
CA ASP A 725 -39.91 14.93 7.88
C ASP A 725 -39.88 15.22 9.41
N ARG A 726 -40.50 16.32 9.83
CA ARG A 726 -40.37 16.87 11.18
C ARG A 726 -41.19 16.14 12.26
N ALA A 727 -42.00 15.17 11.87
CA ALA A 727 -42.93 14.47 12.77
C ALA A 727 -42.36 13.19 13.40
N GLU A 728 -41.47 12.47 12.71
CA GLU A 728 -41.09 11.09 13.06
C GLU A 728 -39.58 10.90 13.33
N ALA A 729 -38.85 12.00 13.58
CA ALA A 729 -37.41 11.97 13.85
C ALA A 729 -37.04 11.44 15.25
N THR A 730 -37.38 10.19 15.56
CA THR A 730 -36.81 9.46 16.70
C THR A 730 -35.29 9.36 16.51
N PRO A 731 -34.46 9.82 17.47
CA PRO A 731 -33.01 9.73 17.33
C PRO A 731 -32.58 8.26 17.28
N ALA A 732 -31.77 7.90 16.28
CA ALA A 732 -31.25 6.55 16.12
C ALA A 732 -30.50 6.09 17.40
N PRO A 733 -30.65 4.83 17.82
CA PRO A 733 -30.30 4.44 19.18
C PRO A 733 -28.77 4.35 19.36
N VAL A 734 -28.25 5.17 20.27
CA VAL A 734 -26.87 5.04 20.76
C VAL A 734 -26.87 4.10 21.96
N HIS A 735 -26.26 2.93 21.77
CA HIS A 735 -26.14 1.92 22.80
C HIS A 735 -24.87 2.16 23.63
N CYS A 736 -25.03 2.18 24.95
CA CYS A 736 -23.98 2.54 25.89
C CYS A 736 -23.46 1.28 26.58
N GLY A 737 -22.31 0.78 26.13
CA GLY A 737 -21.62 -0.33 26.77
C GLY A 737 -20.82 0.09 28.01
N ARG A 738 -20.28 -0.89 28.73
CA ARG A 738 -19.46 -0.70 29.95
C ARG A 738 -18.22 0.18 29.75
N THR A 739 -17.59 0.17 28.57
CA THR A 739 -16.38 0.93 28.25
C THR A 739 -16.43 1.65 26.88
N LYS A 740 -17.38 1.27 26.02
CA LYS A 740 -17.55 1.79 24.65
C LYS A 740 -18.95 2.34 24.39
N VAL A 741 -19.02 3.16 23.36
CA VAL A 741 -20.22 3.71 22.75
C VAL A 741 -20.43 3.00 21.42
N PHE A 742 -21.63 2.43 21.24
CA PHE A 742 -22.05 1.70 20.05
C PHE A 742 -23.11 2.52 19.32
N MET A 743 -22.94 2.70 18.02
CA MET A 743 -23.83 3.53 17.22
C MET A 743 -23.90 3.08 15.76
N THR A 744 -24.96 3.49 15.07
CA THR A 744 -25.10 3.39 13.62
C THR A 744 -24.24 4.45 12.92
N ASP A 745 -23.87 4.20 11.66
CA ASP A 745 -23.25 5.21 10.78
C ASP A 745 -24.09 6.50 10.71
N SER A 746 -25.42 6.39 10.65
CA SER A 746 -26.33 7.54 10.66
C SER A 746 -26.19 8.44 11.90
N THR A 747 -25.79 7.86 13.03
CA THR A 747 -25.55 8.62 14.27
C THR A 747 -24.13 9.18 14.33
N LEU A 748 -23.13 8.42 13.87
CA LEU A 748 -21.76 8.92 13.71
C LEU A 748 -21.72 10.13 12.76
N GLU A 749 -22.44 10.06 11.64
CA GLU A 749 -22.59 11.17 10.71
C GLU A 749 -23.14 12.44 11.38
N LEU A 750 -24.12 12.28 12.27
CA LEU A 750 -24.77 13.38 12.96
C LEU A 750 -23.77 14.11 13.89
N LEU A 751 -23.00 13.34 14.65
CA LEU A 751 -21.94 13.82 15.52
C LEU A 751 -20.82 14.51 14.73
N GLU A 752 -20.35 13.90 13.63
CA GLU A 752 -19.31 14.52 12.79
C GLU A 752 -19.81 15.77 12.06
N ARG A 753 -21.09 15.84 11.66
CA ARG A 753 -21.68 17.04 11.05
C ARG A 753 -21.73 18.19 12.04
N GLY A 754 -22.21 17.97 13.26
CA GLY A 754 -22.17 18.98 14.33
C GLY A 754 -20.75 19.41 14.68
N ARG A 755 -19.81 18.45 14.72
CA ARG A 755 -18.40 18.68 15.03
C ARG A 755 -17.72 19.51 13.94
N ALA A 756 -18.00 19.21 12.67
CA ALA A 756 -17.53 20.00 11.53
C ALA A 756 -18.04 21.45 11.60
N GLN A 757 -19.31 21.68 11.95
CA GLN A 757 -19.86 23.03 12.12
C GLN A 757 -19.13 23.82 13.23
N VAL A 758 -18.91 23.23 14.41
CA VAL A 758 -18.16 23.87 15.51
C VAL A 758 -16.71 24.15 15.12
N LEU A 759 -16.05 23.20 14.45
CA LEU A 759 -14.69 23.37 13.96
C LEU A 759 -14.60 24.46 12.90
N GLU A 760 -15.57 24.57 11.99
CA GLU A 760 -15.58 25.61 10.97
C GLU A 760 -15.80 27.00 11.57
N GLN A 761 -16.69 27.14 12.56
CA GLN A 761 -16.84 28.39 13.32
C GLN A 761 -15.52 28.79 14.00
N CYS A 762 -14.85 27.86 14.68
CA CYS A 762 -13.55 28.10 15.29
C CYS A 762 -12.48 28.49 14.24
N ALA A 763 -12.45 27.81 13.10
CA ALA A 763 -11.54 28.10 11.99
C ALA A 763 -11.80 29.49 11.40
N ARG A 764 -13.07 29.87 11.16
CA ARG A 764 -13.46 31.21 10.69
C ARG A 764 -12.98 32.30 11.66
N CYS A 765 -13.09 32.10 12.98
CA CYS A 765 -12.56 33.01 13.99
C CYS A 765 -11.03 33.14 13.93
N ILE A 766 -10.30 32.02 13.89
CA ILE A 766 -8.83 31.99 13.81
C ILE A 766 -8.33 32.63 12.51
N GLN A 767 -8.92 32.27 11.37
CA GLN A 767 -8.62 32.86 10.06
C GLN A 767 -8.92 34.37 10.04
N GLY A 768 -10.02 34.83 10.65
CA GLY A 768 -10.34 36.25 10.80
C GLY A 768 -9.28 36.99 11.62
N GLY A 769 -8.83 36.41 12.73
CA GLY A 769 -7.73 36.91 13.55
C GLY A 769 -6.41 37.00 12.78
N TRP A 770 -6.05 35.93 12.05
CA TRP A 770 -4.84 35.87 11.23
C TRP A 770 -4.86 36.87 10.07
N ARG A 771 -5.95 36.94 9.29
CA ARG A 771 -6.13 37.93 8.21
C ARG A 771 -6.04 39.36 8.75
N ARG A 772 -6.60 39.63 9.94
CA ARG A 772 -6.48 40.93 10.65
C ARG A 772 -5.04 41.21 11.10
N HIS A 773 -4.30 40.21 11.58
CA HIS A 773 -2.87 40.33 11.90
C HIS A 773 -2.04 40.63 10.64
N GLN A 774 -2.25 39.88 9.55
CA GLN A 774 -1.53 40.02 8.29
C GLN A 774 -1.74 41.41 7.66
N ARG A 775 -3.00 41.91 7.62
CA ARG A 775 -3.28 43.29 7.19
C ARG A 775 -2.60 44.33 8.09
N ARG A 776 -2.60 44.15 9.41
CA ARG A 776 -1.86 45.04 10.36
C ARG A 776 -0.34 45.00 10.14
N LYS A 777 0.23 43.85 9.74
CA LYS A 777 1.65 43.71 9.39
C LYS A 777 1.97 44.43 8.07
N GLN A 778 1.15 44.25 7.04
CA GLN A 778 1.28 44.94 5.75
C GLN A 778 1.15 46.46 5.89
N GLU A 779 0.19 46.96 6.67
CA GLU A 779 0.02 48.40 6.87
C GLU A 779 1.23 49.03 7.59
N ARG A 780 1.83 48.34 8.58
CA ARG A 780 3.09 48.78 9.19
C ARG A 780 4.25 48.83 8.18
N GLN A 781 4.32 47.87 7.25
CA GLN A 781 5.31 47.87 6.17
C GLN A 781 5.05 49.01 5.17
N ARG A 782 3.79 49.29 4.84
CA ARG A 782 3.39 50.43 3.97
C ARG A 782 3.72 51.77 4.62
N GLN A 783 3.45 51.93 5.91
CA GLN A 783 3.81 53.13 6.69
C GLN A 783 5.34 53.34 6.73
N ALA A 784 6.12 52.28 6.91
CA ALA A 784 7.58 52.35 6.80
C ALA A 784 8.04 52.76 5.38
N ALA A 785 7.41 52.23 4.33
CA ALA A 785 7.70 52.63 2.95
C ALA A 785 7.36 54.11 2.68
N VAL A 786 6.22 54.62 3.16
CA VAL A 786 5.84 56.03 3.05
C VAL A 786 6.81 56.95 3.81
N LEU A 787 7.28 56.54 5.00
CA LEU A 787 8.31 57.28 5.74
C LEU A 787 9.65 57.34 4.99
N ILE A 788 10.05 56.24 4.33
CA ILE A 788 11.24 56.19 3.49
C ILE A 788 11.06 57.09 2.25
N GLN A 789 9.91 57.03 1.57
CA GLN A 789 9.59 57.89 0.43
C GLN A 789 9.66 59.37 0.81
N ALA A 790 9.00 59.78 1.90
CA ALA A 790 9.03 61.16 2.40
C ALA A 790 10.47 61.63 2.72
N ALA A 791 11.29 60.76 3.32
CA ALA A 791 12.70 61.06 3.61
C ALA A 791 13.58 61.19 2.36
N VAL A 792 13.20 60.56 1.23
CA VAL A 792 13.90 60.69 -0.07
C VAL A 792 13.39 61.89 -0.88
N SER A 793 12.09 62.23 -0.80
CA SER A 793 11.52 63.38 -1.50
C SER A 793 11.95 64.74 -0.91
N GLN A 794 12.16 64.83 0.40
CA GLN A 794 12.65 66.07 1.05
C GLN A 794 13.97 66.60 0.46
N PRO A 795 15.06 65.81 0.35
CA PRO A 795 16.31 66.29 -0.26
C PRO A 795 16.20 66.56 -1.77
N GLN A 796 15.24 65.96 -2.49
CA GLN A 796 14.99 66.32 -3.90
C GLN A 796 14.41 67.73 -4.03
N ALA A 797 13.41 68.09 -3.22
CA ALA A 797 12.82 69.43 -3.19
C ALA A 797 13.80 70.52 -2.72
N ILE A 798 14.76 70.16 -1.85
CA ILE A 798 15.84 71.06 -1.41
C ILE A 798 16.88 71.24 -2.53
N LYS A 799 17.31 70.14 -3.19
CA LYS A 799 18.25 70.21 -4.32
C LYS A 799 17.72 71.04 -5.50
N SER A 800 16.44 70.85 -5.87
CA SER A 800 15.84 71.64 -6.95
C SER A 800 15.78 73.13 -6.59
N ARG A 801 15.43 73.51 -5.35
CA ARG A 801 15.50 74.92 -4.91
C ARG A 801 16.91 75.49 -4.90
N SER A 802 17.94 74.73 -4.55
CA SER A 802 19.33 75.25 -4.55
C SER A 802 19.89 75.52 -5.94
N LEU A 803 19.35 74.93 -7.00
CA LEU A 803 19.85 75.07 -8.38
C LEU A 803 19.39 76.35 -9.10
N TRP A 804 18.40 77.07 -8.58
CA TRP A 804 17.87 78.30 -9.19
C TRP A 804 18.53 79.59 -8.68
N CYS A 805 19.48 79.51 -7.74
CA CYS A 805 20.06 80.70 -7.07
C CYS A 805 21.54 80.97 -7.41
N THR A 806 22.12 80.30 -8.41
CA THR A 806 23.57 80.34 -8.68
C THR A 806 23.90 80.43 -10.17
N GLY A 807 23.25 81.32 -10.94
CA GLY A 807 23.40 81.28 -12.41
C GLY A 807 22.86 82.44 -13.25
N ILE A 808 22.87 83.70 -12.80
CA ILE A 808 22.72 84.87 -13.69
C ILE A 808 23.72 85.97 -13.27
N PRO A 809 24.68 86.39 -14.12
CA PRO A 809 25.55 87.53 -13.86
C PRO A 809 24.90 88.85 -14.29
N ILE A 810 25.17 89.93 -13.55
CA ILE A 810 24.66 91.28 -13.83
C ILE A 810 25.81 92.19 -14.27
N PRO A 811 25.74 92.86 -15.43
CA PRO A 811 26.62 93.98 -15.75
C PRO A 811 26.01 95.32 -15.27
N CYS A 812 26.79 96.10 -14.53
CA CYS A 812 26.48 97.53 -14.28
C CYS A 812 27.10 98.39 -15.40
N PRO A 813 26.59 99.61 -15.64
CA PRO A 813 27.34 100.77 -15.15
C PRO A 813 26.48 101.98 -14.69
N ALA A 814 27.19 103.01 -14.22
CA ALA A 814 26.78 104.40 -13.96
C ALA A 814 26.03 104.74 -12.63
N HIS A 815 26.60 105.74 -11.98
CA HIS A 815 26.19 106.46 -10.74
C HIS A 815 25.47 107.78 -11.14
N PRO A 816 24.81 108.57 -10.23
CA PRO A 816 25.31 108.95 -8.90
C PRO A 816 24.31 108.95 -7.72
N GLU A 817 24.87 109.37 -6.58
CA GLU A 817 24.35 109.47 -5.21
C GLU A 817 23.35 110.66 -5.00
N PRO A 818 22.84 110.99 -3.79
CA PRO A 818 23.08 110.39 -2.45
C PRO A 818 21.84 110.16 -1.55
N LEU A 819 22.02 109.44 -0.43
CA LEU A 819 21.87 110.00 0.94
C LEU A 819 22.03 108.95 2.07
N GLN A 820 22.83 109.33 3.08
CA GLN A 820 22.79 108.98 4.51
C GLN A 820 22.68 107.50 4.98
N PHE A 821 23.74 107.06 5.67
CA PHE A 821 23.74 105.91 6.58
C PHE A 821 22.89 106.17 7.84
N SER A 822 22.13 105.16 8.26
CA SER A 822 21.72 104.95 9.66
C SER A 822 21.65 103.44 9.94
N ALA A 823 21.87 103.03 11.19
CA ALA A 823 22.23 101.65 11.52
C ALA A 823 21.03 100.74 11.82
N ASP A 824 20.78 99.70 10.99
CA ASP A 824 19.85 98.62 11.34
C ASP A 824 20.12 97.25 10.65
N GLN A 825 21.38 96.82 10.53
CA GLN A 825 21.77 95.56 9.85
C GLN A 825 22.63 94.60 10.70
N VAL A 826 22.14 94.17 11.87
CA VAL A 826 22.80 93.10 12.67
C VAL A 826 21.85 91.95 13.08
N ILE A 827 20.55 92.22 13.18
CA ILE A 827 19.55 91.27 13.73
C ILE A 827 19.33 89.99 12.87
N PRO A 828 19.33 90.00 11.52
CA PRO A 828 18.99 88.80 10.73
C PRO A 828 19.97 87.63 10.89
N HIS A 829 21.28 87.89 10.86
CA HIS A 829 22.30 86.83 10.76
C HIS A 829 22.41 86.00 12.04
N LEU A 830 22.33 86.65 13.21
CA LEU A 830 22.33 85.96 14.51
C LEU A 830 21.12 85.01 14.67
N ARG A 831 19.93 85.42 14.21
CA ARG A 831 18.73 84.56 14.24
C ARG A 831 18.89 83.31 13.37
N VAL A 832 19.42 83.43 12.16
CA VAL A 832 19.65 82.29 11.26
C VAL A 832 20.71 81.32 11.83
N ALA A 833 21.80 81.84 12.41
CA ALA A 833 22.81 81.02 13.07
C ALA A 833 22.24 80.25 14.29
N ALA A 834 21.46 80.93 15.14
CA ALA A 834 20.81 80.32 16.30
C ALA A 834 19.84 79.20 15.91
N ILE A 835 18.99 79.42 14.90
CA ILE A 835 18.03 78.42 14.39
C ILE A 835 18.76 77.20 13.82
N ARG A 836 19.82 77.39 13.02
CA ARG A 836 20.64 76.27 12.52
C ARG A 836 21.27 75.47 13.66
N SER A 837 21.86 76.14 14.65
CA SER A 837 22.47 75.50 15.82
C SER A 837 21.44 74.72 16.67
N TRP A 838 20.23 75.26 16.86
CA TRP A 838 19.12 74.58 17.54
C TRP A 838 18.63 73.35 16.78
N LEU A 839 18.44 73.44 15.46
CA LEU A 839 18.04 72.31 14.63
C LEU A 839 19.08 71.17 14.67
N THR A 840 20.37 71.49 14.57
CA THR A 840 21.45 70.49 14.66
C THR A 840 21.49 69.84 16.04
N ARG A 841 21.37 70.60 17.14
CA ARG A 841 21.28 70.04 18.51
C ARG A 841 20.05 69.13 18.67
N LYS A 842 18.88 69.54 18.15
CA LYS A 842 17.63 68.76 18.18
C LYS A 842 17.72 67.48 17.35
N HIS A 843 18.48 67.48 16.25
CA HIS A 843 18.77 66.29 15.46
C HIS A 843 19.72 65.33 16.20
N ILE A 844 20.83 65.84 16.76
CA ILE A 844 21.79 65.04 17.54
C ILE A 844 21.15 64.43 18.79
N GLN A 845 20.25 65.15 19.47
CA GLN A 845 19.46 64.62 20.60
C GLN A 845 18.51 63.49 20.15
N ARG A 846 17.84 63.62 19.01
CA ARG A 846 16.98 62.56 18.45
C ARG A 846 17.80 61.31 18.08
N LEU A 847 18.99 61.48 17.50
CA LEU A 847 19.91 60.37 17.21
C LEU A 847 20.40 59.69 18.50
N HIS A 848 20.77 60.46 19.54
CA HIS A 848 21.15 59.89 20.84
C HIS A 848 19.99 59.16 21.54
N ALA A 849 18.77 59.68 21.47
CA ALA A 849 17.59 59.01 22.00
C ALA A 849 17.33 57.67 21.27
N ALA A 850 17.37 57.67 19.93
CA ALA A 850 17.23 56.45 19.12
C ALA A 850 18.34 55.43 19.42
N ALA A 851 19.60 55.87 19.45
CA ALA A 851 20.74 55.02 19.80
C ALA A 851 20.62 54.45 21.23
N THR A 852 20.09 55.23 22.18
CA THR A 852 19.85 54.77 23.56
C THR A 852 18.74 53.72 23.63
N VAL A 853 17.65 53.89 22.87
CA VAL A 853 16.58 52.88 22.75
C VAL A 853 17.12 51.59 22.13
N ILE A 854 17.89 51.69 21.04
CA ILE A 854 18.53 50.53 20.38
C ILE A 854 19.50 49.83 21.33
N LYS A 855 20.37 50.57 22.04
CA LYS A 855 21.33 50.02 23.00
C LYS A 855 20.63 49.32 24.16
N ARG A 856 19.56 49.90 24.72
CA ARG A 856 18.72 49.27 25.76
C ARG A 856 17.98 48.03 25.26
N ALA A 857 17.46 48.05 24.04
CA ALA A 857 16.80 46.89 23.43
C ALA A 857 17.79 45.73 23.20
N TRP A 858 18.98 46.04 22.66
CA TRP A 858 20.04 45.06 22.46
C TRP A 858 20.59 44.51 23.79
N GLN A 859 20.75 45.35 24.82
CA GLN A 859 21.11 44.89 26.17
C GLN A 859 20.05 43.96 26.77
N LYS A 860 18.75 44.29 26.68
CA LYS A 860 17.66 43.40 27.12
C LYS A 860 17.65 42.08 26.36
N TRP A 861 17.88 42.10 25.04
CA TRP A 861 18.00 40.89 24.24
C TRP A 861 19.22 40.05 24.65
N ARG A 862 20.40 40.65 24.79
CA ARG A 862 21.63 39.96 25.21
C ARG A 862 21.50 39.31 26.58
N ILE A 863 20.90 40.01 27.55
CA ILE A 863 20.63 39.45 28.89
C ILE A 863 19.64 38.27 28.80
N ARG A 864 18.59 38.37 27.98
CA ARG A 864 17.63 37.28 27.77
C ARG A 864 18.26 36.06 27.09
N MET A 865 19.17 36.27 26.13
CA MET A 865 19.92 35.17 25.51
C MET A 865 20.93 34.54 26.49
N ALA A 866 21.61 35.35 27.32
CA ALA A 866 22.53 34.83 28.34
C ALA A 866 21.81 34.01 29.43
N PHE A 867 20.61 34.43 29.85
CA PHE A 867 19.76 33.67 30.77
C PHE A 867 19.26 32.35 30.16
N LEU A 868 18.93 32.34 28.86
CA LEU A 868 18.59 31.10 28.16
C LEU A 868 19.80 30.18 28.02
N ALA A 869 20.99 30.72 27.79
CA ALA A 869 22.23 29.94 27.68
C ALA A 869 22.67 29.33 29.01
N SER A 870 22.57 30.05 30.15
CA SER A 870 22.82 29.41 31.46
C SER A 870 21.81 28.29 31.69
N LYS A 871 20.52 28.51 31.40
CA LYS A 871 19.49 27.47 31.54
C LYS A 871 19.68 26.20 30.70
N GLU A 872 20.55 26.19 29.68
CA GLU A 872 20.95 24.96 28.97
C GLU A 872 22.29 24.40 29.49
N LEU A 873 23.20 25.24 29.99
CA LEU A 873 24.48 24.81 30.61
C LEU A 873 24.28 24.22 32.02
N ASP A 874 23.38 24.80 32.81
CA ASP A 874 22.95 24.33 34.14
C ASP A 874 22.19 22.97 34.07
N GLY A 875 22.02 22.40 32.86
CA GLY A 875 21.40 21.10 32.60
C GLY A 875 22.38 19.99 32.19
N VAL A 876 23.70 20.24 32.16
CA VAL A 876 24.72 19.28 31.70
C VAL A 876 25.90 19.22 32.69
N GLU A 877 25.68 18.60 33.85
CA GLU A 877 26.78 18.08 34.68
C GLU A 877 27.15 16.66 34.23
N GLU A 878 28.45 16.39 34.10
CA GLU A 878 28.97 15.13 33.58
C GLU A 878 28.88 13.99 34.62
N LYS A 879 28.40 12.81 34.18
CA LYS A 879 28.60 11.55 34.91
C LYS A 879 29.39 10.56 34.07
N HIS A 880 30.71 10.59 34.24
CA HIS A 880 31.58 9.50 33.82
C HIS A 880 31.23 8.20 34.56
N SER A 881 31.25 7.06 33.86
CA SER A 881 31.04 5.74 34.47
C SER A 881 32.35 5.07 34.85
N SER A 882 32.38 4.40 35.99
CA SER A 882 33.36 3.37 36.33
C SER A 882 32.66 2.14 36.93
N GLN A 883 33.40 1.04 37.10
CA GLN A 883 32.86 -0.33 37.08
C GLN A 883 32.20 -0.79 38.40
N ALA A 884 31.01 -1.39 38.30
CA ALA A 884 30.54 -2.68 38.88
C ALA A 884 30.79 -3.06 40.38
N PRO A 885 30.10 -4.08 40.97
CA PRO A 885 28.81 -4.72 40.64
C PRO A 885 27.83 -4.80 41.86
N ARG A 886 26.72 -5.56 41.68
CA ARG A 886 25.77 -6.13 42.68
C ARG A 886 24.49 -5.33 43.01
N SER A 887 23.51 -6.08 43.50
CA SER A 887 22.15 -5.74 43.94
C SER A 887 21.96 -6.19 45.42
N PRO A 888 20.79 -6.05 46.10
CA PRO A 888 19.49 -5.50 45.66
C PRO A 888 18.82 -4.50 46.66
N SER A 889 17.54 -4.18 46.40
CA SER A 889 16.44 -3.88 47.35
C SER A 889 16.04 -2.42 47.72
N SER A 890 14.70 -2.24 47.71
CA SER A 890 13.85 -1.30 48.49
C SER A 890 13.78 0.22 48.18
N LEU A 891 12.54 0.69 47.97
CA LEU A 891 11.92 2.00 48.33
C LEU A 891 12.51 3.32 47.75
N SER A 892 11.76 4.40 47.47
CA SER A 892 10.33 4.61 47.13
C SER A 892 10.07 6.09 46.73
N LEU A 893 9.21 6.35 45.72
CA LEU A 893 8.64 7.67 45.32
C LEU A 893 9.62 8.75 44.77
N PRO A 894 9.15 9.76 44.01
CA PRO A 894 8.02 9.79 43.06
C PRO A 894 8.44 10.27 41.64
N GLN A 895 7.71 9.87 40.58
CA GLN A 895 7.99 10.34 39.20
C GLN A 895 7.31 11.67 38.86
N ALA A 896 8.09 12.74 38.69
CA ALA A 896 7.59 14.00 38.15
C ALA A 896 7.66 14.02 36.60
N GLN A 897 6.51 13.86 35.93
CA GLN A 897 6.44 13.92 34.46
C GLN A 897 6.64 15.35 33.90
N SER A 898 7.84 15.68 33.47
CA SER A 898 8.14 16.93 32.76
C SER A 898 7.78 16.83 31.26
N ARG A 899 6.57 17.27 30.87
CA ARG A 899 6.20 17.43 29.45
C ARG A 899 7.04 18.54 28.79
N LEU A 900 8.08 18.14 28.05
CA LEU A 900 8.85 19.01 27.15
C LEU A 900 8.17 19.09 25.77
N PRO A 901 7.77 20.29 25.29
CA PRO A 901 7.35 20.46 23.90
C PRO A 901 8.60 20.46 22.99
N GLY A 902 8.87 19.33 22.33
CA GLY A 902 9.98 19.20 21.39
C GLY A 902 9.83 20.13 20.18
N GLY A 903 10.62 21.21 20.12
CA GLY A 903 10.44 22.26 19.11
C GLY A 903 11.61 23.22 18.92
N ALA A 904 12.85 22.81 19.21
CA ALA A 904 14.04 23.68 19.16
C ALA A 904 15.22 23.15 18.29
N THR A 905 15.16 21.92 17.78
CA THR A 905 16.26 21.25 17.07
C THR A 905 16.28 21.53 15.55
N ARG A 906 16.23 22.80 15.14
CA ARG A 906 16.51 23.25 13.75
C ARG A 906 16.75 24.77 13.67
N LEU A 907 17.99 25.23 13.95
CA LEU A 907 18.55 26.52 13.48
C LEU A 907 20.04 26.79 13.81
N TRP A 908 20.75 25.86 14.48
CA TRP A 908 22.11 26.10 15.01
C TRP A 908 23.21 26.53 14.00
N PRO A 909 23.27 26.10 12.72
CA PRO A 909 24.40 26.44 11.85
C PRO A 909 24.38 27.89 11.29
N LEU A 910 23.30 28.66 11.48
CA LEU A 910 23.18 30.02 10.94
C LEU A 910 23.80 31.11 11.84
N GLY A 911 24.11 30.80 13.11
CA GLY A 911 24.66 31.78 14.06
C GLY A 911 26.14 32.12 13.85
N LEU A 912 26.97 31.10 13.56
CA LEU A 912 28.43 31.26 13.51
C LEU A 912 28.92 32.03 12.26
N VAL A 913 28.29 31.78 11.10
CA VAL A 913 28.76 32.31 9.81
C VAL A 913 28.61 33.83 9.68
N LEU A 914 27.70 34.45 10.44
CA LEU A 914 27.45 35.89 10.40
C LEU A 914 28.23 36.71 11.43
N ALA A 915 29.03 36.06 12.29
CA ALA A 915 29.84 36.75 13.29
C ALA A 915 31.19 37.28 12.76
N ASN A 916 31.83 36.55 11.82
CA ASN A 916 33.20 36.81 11.36
C ASN A 916 33.25 37.37 9.92
N ALA A 917 32.64 38.53 9.67
CA ALA A 917 32.75 39.24 8.39
C ALA A 917 32.99 40.75 8.61
N ALA A 918 34.23 41.20 8.36
CA ALA A 918 34.64 42.59 8.52
C ALA A 918 34.13 43.52 7.40
N VAL A 919 34.36 44.82 7.56
CA VAL A 919 33.79 45.88 6.71
C VAL A 919 34.47 45.94 5.33
N GLY A 920 33.72 45.70 4.25
CA GLY A 920 34.22 45.90 2.88
C GLY A 920 33.18 45.77 1.74
N VAL A 921 32.81 46.91 1.15
CA VAL A 921 32.50 47.12 -0.29
C VAL A 921 31.28 46.40 -0.96
N ARG A 922 30.41 47.21 -1.62
CA ARG A 922 29.47 46.89 -2.74
C ARG A 922 28.47 45.71 -2.63
N GLY A 923 27.46 45.87 -1.78
CA GLY A 923 26.09 46.15 -2.26
C GLY A 923 25.20 45.10 -2.99
N PHE A 924 25.71 44.16 -3.79
CA PHE A 924 24.85 43.36 -4.69
C PHE A 924 24.59 41.91 -4.20
N GLN A 925 25.61 41.19 -3.72
CA GLN A 925 25.48 39.78 -3.30
C GLN A 925 24.46 39.54 -2.16
N ARG A 926 24.21 40.54 -1.30
CA ARG A 926 23.23 40.44 -0.20
C ARG A 926 21.78 40.21 -0.63
N LYS A 927 21.41 40.45 -1.90
CA LYS A 927 20.04 40.18 -2.38
C LYS A 927 19.81 38.71 -2.74
N LEU A 928 20.79 38.04 -3.34
CA LEU A 928 20.64 36.65 -3.82
C LEU A 928 20.46 35.65 -2.66
N VAL A 929 21.27 35.76 -1.61
CA VAL A 929 21.20 34.86 -0.44
C VAL A 929 19.84 34.95 0.27
N VAL A 930 19.26 36.14 0.40
CA VAL A 930 17.97 36.34 1.08
C VAL A 930 16.80 35.74 0.28
N PHE A 931 16.84 35.78 -1.06
CA PHE A 931 15.81 35.14 -1.89
C PHE A 931 15.94 33.61 -1.91
N ALA A 932 17.16 33.07 -1.93
CA ALA A 932 17.39 31.62 -1.89
C ALA A 932 16.83 30.97 -0.62
N CYS A 933 16.90 31.64 0.53
CA CYS A 933 16.43 31.11 1.82
C CYS A 933 14.92 31.25 2.08
N LEU A 934 14.12 31.78 1.14
CA LEU A 934 12.70 32.11 1.38
C LEU A 934 11.68 31.41 0.47
N GLN A 935 12.12 30.62 -0.52
CA GLN A 935 11.28 29.79 -1.42
C GLN A 935 9.90 30.39 -1.78
N LEU A 936 9.90 31.57 -2.40
CA LEU A 936 8.70 32.15 -3.02
C LEU A 936 8.67 31.81 -4.52
N PRO A 937 7.49 31.50 -5.11
CA PRO A 937 7.40 31.14 -6.52
C PRO A 937 7.73 32.33 -7.42
N VAL A 938 8.55 32.07 -8.45
CA VAL A 938 9.02 33.07 -9.43
C VAL A 938 8.30 32.84 -10.75
N GLY A 939 7.66 33.88 -11.29
CA GLY A 939 7.03 33.86 -12.62
C GLY A 939 8.05 33.85 -13.75
N ALA A 940 7.62 33.46 -14.95
CA ALA A 940 8.47 33.33 -16.13
C ALA A 940 9.15 34.65 -16.56
N PRO A 941 10.31 34.60 -17.23
CA PRO A 941 11.20 35.76 -17.37
C PRO A 941 10.96 36.60 -18.64
N SER A 942 11.27 37.90 -18.54
CA SER A 942 11.58 38.77 -19.68
C SER A 942 13.06 39.16 -19.64
N SER A 943 13.71 39.22 -20.81
CA SER A 943 15.14 39.49 -20.97
C SER A 943 15.59 40.86 -20.43
N TYR A 944 16.85 40.95 -19.95
CA TYR A 944 17.92 41.67 -20.66
C TYR A 944 19.31 41.41 -20.02
N THR A 945 20.36 41.47 -20.85
CA THR A 945 21.73 41.05 -20.54
C THR A 945 22.63 42.24 -20.19
N ILE A 946 23.45 42.14 -19.15
CA ILE A 946 24.63 43.01 -18.95
C ILE A 946 25.82 42.15 -18.51
N GLN A 947 26.91 42.20 -19.29
CA GLN A 947 28.23 41.72 -18.89
C GLN A 947 28.95 42.80 -18.08
N THR A 948 29.78 42.40 -17.11
CA THR A 948 30.74 43.30 -16.45
C THR A 948 32.15 42.81 -16.72
N ALA A 949 32.93 43.58 -17.48
CA ALA A 949 34.36 43.35 -17.65
C ALA A 949 35.15 43.78 -16.38
N GLN A 950 36.32 43.18 -16.20
CA GLN A 950 37.26 43.49 -15.12
C GLN A 950 38.31 44.51 -15.59
N ASP A 951 38.91 45.23 -14.63
CA ASP A 951 40.23 45.86 -14.72
C ASP A 951 40.67 46.28 -13.30
N GLN A 952 41.95 46.26 -12.89
CA GLN A 952 43.10 45.52 -13.42
C GLN A 952 44.22 45.44 -12.34
N ALA A 953 45.40 44.90 -12.71
CA ALA A 953 46.68 44.84 -11.99
C ALA A 953 46.78 43.85 -10.79
N GLY A 954 47.78 42.93 -10.75
CA GLY A 954 48.73 42.57 -11.82
C GLY A 954 49.95 41.75 -11.36
N VAL A 955 50.80 41.38 -12.33
CA VAL A 955 52.19 40.88 -12.19
C VAL A 955 52.36 39.47 -11.60
N MET A 956 53.10 38.49 -12.16
CA MET A 956 53.75 38.23 -13.47
C MET A 956 54.10 36.70 -13.54
N SER A 957 54.68 36.08 -14.58
CA SER A 957 54.49 36.10 -16.05
C SER A 957 55.70 35.38 -16.71
N ILE A 958 55.52 34.37 -17.60
CA ILE A 958 56.61 33.85 -18.46
C ILE A 958 56.13 33.33 -19.83
N ARG A 959 56.63 33.97 -20.91
CA ARG A 959 56.89 33.53 -22.31
C ARG A 959 55.76 33.03 -23.26
N ALA A 960 55.35 33.95 -24.16
CA ALA A 960 55.45 33.90 -25.65
C ALA A 960 54.94 32.66 -26.46
N LEU A 961 53.98 32.71 -27.42
CA LEU A 961 53.80 33.48 -28.71
C LEU A 961 54.38 32.74 -29.97
N PRO A 962 53.96 32.99 -31.25
CA PRO A 962 52.82 33.77 -31.82
C PRO A 962 52.09 33.20 -33.11
N GLN A 963 51.14 33.99 -33.68
CA GLN A 963 50.69 34.12 -35.13
C GLN A 963 49.44 33.39 -35.73
N GLY A 964 48.72 34.07 -36.65
CA GLY A 964 47.72 33.52 -37.63
C GLY A 964 46.38 34.29 -37.77
N SER A 965 45.81 34.51 -38.98
CA SER A 965 44.55 35.30 -39.23
C SER A 965 43.99 35.09 -40.68
N ILE A 966 42.86 35.61 -41.24
CA ILE A 966 41.83 36.64 -40.92
C ILE A 966 40.55 36.49 -41.85
N ARG A 967 39.42 37.23 -41.61
CA ARG A 967 38.18 37.45 -42.47
C ARG A 967 37.18 36.25 -42.58
N PHE A 968 35.86 36.36 -42.91
CA PHE A 968 34.68 37.28 -42.65
C PHE A 968 33.37 36.54 -43.16
N ARG A 969 32.07 36.98 -43.28
CA ARG A 969 31.24 38.22 -43.19
C ARG A 969 29.69 37.88 -43.18
N CYS A 970 28.79 38.87 -43.02
CA CYS A 970 27.32 38.89 -43.41
C CYS A 970 26.27 38.04 -42.60
N ARG A 971 24.92 38.10 -42.82
CA ARG A 971 23.84 39.17 -42.73
C ARG A 971 22.43 38.55 -43.09
N LYS A 972 21.20 39.06 -42.80
CA LYS A 972 20.54 39.86 -41.70
C LYS A 972 19.02 40.17 -41.99
N SER A 973 18.08 39.93 -41.04
CA SER A 973 16.67 40.49 -40.92
C SER A 973 15.54 39.94 -41.88
N PRO A 974 14.21 40.29 -41.76
CA PRO A 974 13.45 41.15 -40.79
C PRO A 974 11.98 40.70 -40.36
N LEU A 975 11.27 41.59 -39.62
CA LEU A 975 9.78 41.79 -39.44
C LEU A 975 8.96 41.10 -38.30
N ARG A 976 7.70 41.58 -38.11
CA ARG A 976 7.17 42.25 -36.88
C ARG A 976 5.61 42.34 -36.79
N TYR A 977 5.05 42.63 -35.59
CA TYR A 977 3.62 42.92 -35.21
C TYR A 977 2.63 41.72 -35.32
N ALA A 978 1.64 41.49 -34.44
CA ALA A 978 0.71 42.38 -33.72
C ALA A 978 0.04 41.72 -32.48
N ASP A 979 -0.62 42.51 -31.61
CA ASP A 979 -1.53 42.07 -30.54
C ASP A 979 -3.02 42.24 -30.96
N ILE A 980 -3.93 41.36 -30.49
CA ILE A 980 -5.37 41.60 -30.22
C ILE A 980 -6.02 40.30 -29.65
N CYS A 981 -7.09 40.42 -28.87
CA CYS A 981 -7.87 39.28 -28.36
C CYS A 981 -9.39 39.60 -28.40
N PRO A 982 -10.23 38.63 -28.79
CA PRO A 982 -11.47 38.38 -28.05
C PRO A 982 -11.83 36.87 -27.90
N GLN A 983 -12.87 36.62 -27.10
CA GLN A 983 -13.58 35.34 -26.88
C GLN A 983 -14.94 35.32 -27.62
N PRO A 984 -15.77 34.24 -27.59
CA PRO A 984 -15.49 32.79 -27.54
C PRO A 984 -16.37 31.92 -28.51
N SER A 985 -16.09 30.61 -28.59
CA SER A 985 -16.98 29.50 -29.03
C SER A 985 -17.42 29.42 -30.52
N PRO A 986 -17.94 28.27 -31.02
CA PRO A 986 -17.72 26.86 -30.63
C PRO A 986 -17.18 25.97 -31.80
N ASP A 987 -17.09 24.66 -31.54
CA ASP A 987 -16.97 23.54 -32.52
C ASP A 987 -15.69 23.35 -33.37
N SER A 988 -15.65 22.21 -34.05
CA SER A 988 -14.64 21.71 -35.02
C SER A 988 -13.29 21.19 -34.47
N VAL A 989 -13.33 19.91 -34.12
CA VAL A 989 -12.22 18.94 -34.01
C VAL A 989 -11.08 19.11 -35.03
N THR A 990 -9.82 19.07 -34.57
CA THR A 990 -8.65 18.31 -35.10
C THR A 990 -7.36 18.81 -34.41
N GLY A 991 -6.34 18.00 -34.11
CA GLY A 991 -6.23 16.54 -34.15
C GLY A 991 -4.76 16.10 -34.05
N PHE A 992 -4.35 15.43 -32.97
CA PHE A 992 -2.99 14.87 -32.85
C PHE A 992 -2.90 13.69 -31.86
N ASN A 993 -3.58 12.58 -32.17
CA ASN A 993 -3.44 11.29 -31.48
C ASN A 993 -3.90 10.17 -32.44
N GLN A 994 -3.03 9.73 -33.36
CA GLN A 994 -3.34 8.61 -34.26
C GLN A 994 -2.07 7.87 -34.73
N ILE A 995 -1.30 7.32 -33.79
CA ILE A 995 -0.27 6.31 -34.04
C ILE A 995 -0.43 5.24 -32.93
N LEU A 996 -0.31 3.95 -33.29
CA LEU A 996 -0.50 2.76 -32.43
C LEU A 996 -1.94 2.43 -31.97
N LEU A 997 -2.82 2.10 -32.92
CA LEU A 997 -3.67 0.89 -32.83
C LEU A 997 -3.93 0.35 -34.26
N GLU A 998 -4.43 -0.89 -34.33
CA GLU A 998 -4.87 -1.62 -35.54
C GLU A 998 -3.82 -1.95 -36.62
N ARG A 999 -3.19 -3.12 -36.47
CA ARG A 999 -2.87 -4.02 -37.60
C ARG A 999 -3.04 -5.48 -37.21
N HIS A 1000 -4.20 -6.06 -37.52
CA HIS A 1000 -4.32 -7.48 -37.88
C HIS A 1000 -5.66 -7.77 -38.58
N LYS A 1001 -5.61 -8.04 -39.89
CA LYS A 1001 -6.54 -8.93 -40.61
C LYS A 1001 -5.85 -9.43 -41.88
N LEU A 1002 -6.21 -10.63 -42.32
CA LEU A 1002 -5.45 -11.39 -43.31
C LEU A 1002 -5.68 -10.91 -44.75
N GLY A 1003 -4.68 -11.14 -45.59
CA GLY A 1003 -4.80 -11.17 -47.06
C GLY A 1003 -4.17 -12.46 -47.59
N HIS A 1004 -4.78 -13.05 -48.61
CA HIS A 1004 -4.26 -14.22 -49.32
C HIS A 1004 -3.23 -13.82 -50.39
N VAL A 1005 -2.47 -14.83 -50.84
CA VAL A 1005 -1.43 -14.83 -51.90
C VAL A 1005 -0.07 -14.31 -51.43
#